data_AF-A0A952DJA6-F1
#
_entry.id   AF-A0A952DJA6-F1
#
_cell.length_a   1.000
_cell.length_b   1.000
_cell.length_c   1.000
_cell.angle_alpha   90.00
_cell.angle_beta   90.00
_cell.angle_gamma   90.00
#
_symmetry.space_group_name_H-M   'P 1'
#
loop_
_entity.id
_entity.type
_entity.pdbx_description
1 polymer ?
#
loop_
_entity_poly.entity_id
_entity_poly.type
_entity_poly.pdbx_seq_one_letter_code
_entity_poly.pdbx_strand_id
1 'polypeptide(L)'
;MSTFRSTSRVTSSFIASVWASVSASVSLIALAAGPAAAADLTVTGTRNTPITTSNANSGPGNVIVDGTVDVSGGTAITVDSSHSVTVNASRTVKTTTESNGTGVAVVAPAGGLSGTITNNGAIQVTGTGANDAVGTNNVGLLIGGAGTFTGNVVSGSGSSITVGGTDSYGVSVTSRLDGDLGVNGVSVTGARSVAVSVSGEVTGDVKVTGGVAATGADGAALAVSGAVGGGIANAGAIATGQAQTTNSSGEAVPAVAGKASVLISGTVGGGFVNDRYYVDEDGNRVAPADVDTTKHTLVAGTVTALGGAPAILVSPGASGTANAVVGNVGTGADAYGIVNRSSITVSGSTAGRETDAVRVAGGNGFTASVGGGVSNQSTASITASAIDAAASGIRVGDGGIAPEVANSGRITVRGNRTANSDGTFGAGGNAYGIRVDSGASVDSVTNSGTIQVSANGDNKTAYGIYSAAGVSTITNSDTIQAVGASGENVSAYAIDTSASAAGVTLNNSGTISGAVRLGAGSDTVNVTDGTVTGAISFGGGANVLSISGGTVSGGVSASGGTLALGMTGGTLDLTSQDGLALQSLSASGASKIILDVGTDFTGLEVAGAASFTGTSTIQLNITDLMAGERTINVVTAGGGITTDHPDTILTADSVPYIYAVDDVSVGADAISIDLRRKGGGELGLTSEYSKIYEASIGALADEQALTSAVNALRDEASVQAAVRQMTPT
;
A
#
# COMPACT_ATOMS: atom_id res chain seq x y z
N MET A 1 -89.67 -11.52 -45.52
CA MET A 1 -90.51 -12.41 -46.36
C MET A 1 -90.29 -13.84 -45.87
N SER A 2 -91.16 -14.27 -44.95
CA SER A 2 -92.08 -15.42 -45.15
C SER A 2 -91.39 -16.77 -44.91
N THR A 3 -91.44 -17.32 -43.69
CA THR A 3 -92.51 -18.20 -43.12
C THR A 3 -92.38 -19.68 -43.51
N PHE A 4 -92.35 -20.51 -42.45
CA PHE A 4 -93.10 -21.78 -42.27
C PHE A 4 -92.79 -22.95 -43.22
N ARG A 5 -93.01 -24.23 -42.91
CA ARG A 5 -93.28 -25.11 -41.75
C ARG A 5 -93.61 -26.47 -42.40
N SER A 6 -93.69 -27.52 -41.57
CA SER A 6 -94.56 -28.69 -41.74
C SER A 6 -94.03 -29.80 -42.66
N THR A 7 -93.49 -30.90 -42.13
CA THR A 7 -94.18 -32.08 -41.56
C THR A 7 -95.15 -32.80 -42.49
N SER A 8 -94.80 -34.02 -42.91
CA SER A 8 -95.61 -35.24 -42.66
C SER A 8 -94.88 -36.51 -43.13
N ARG A 9 -94.73 -37.46 -42.19
CA ARG A 9 -94.49 -38.91 -42.37
C ARG A 9 -95.70 -39.53 -43.13
N VAL A 10 -95.64 -40.72 -43.73
CA VAL A 10 -95.69 -42.10 -43.16
C VAL A 10 -95.54 -43.04 -44.38
N THR A 11 -94.70 -44.09 -44.40
CA THR A 11 -94.98 -45.51 -44.04
C THR A 11 -93.65 -46.29 -44.11
N SER A 12 -93.08 -46.81 -43.01
CA SER A 12 -93.33 -48.12 -42.38
C SER A 12 -93.04 -49.36 -43.24
N SER A 13 -91.92 -50.05 -42.98
CA SER A 13 -91.90 -51.48 -42.62
C SER A 13 -90.47 -52.02 -42.41
N PHE A 14 -90.20 -52.47 -41.16
CA PHE A 14 -89.38 -53.61 -40.71
C PHE A 14 -87.95 -53.87 -41.25
N ILE A 15 -86.96 -54.36 -40.50
CA ILE A 15 -86.49 -54.34 -39.10
C ILE A 15 -85.16 -55.12 -39.14
N ALA A 16 -84.19 -54.70 -38.31
CA ALA A 16 -82.96 -55.42 -37.91
C ALA A 16 -81.86 -55.58 -38.99
N SER A 17 -80.57 -55.36 -38.72
CA SER A 17 -79.85 -54.90 -37.53
C SER A 17 -78.38 -54.70 -37.92
N VAL A 18 -77.85 -53.52 -37.57
CA VAL A 18 -76.43 -53.23 -37.26
C VAL A 18 -75.42 -53.14 -38.44
N TRP A 19 -75.32 -51.89 -38.94
CA TRP A 19 -74.17 -51.15 -39.50
C TRP A 19 -73.30 -51.75 -40.61
N ALA A 20 -73.60 -51.34 -41.85
CA ALA A 20 -72.62 -51.15 -42.91
C ALA A 20 -72.59 -49.65 -43.28
N SER A 21 -71.40 -49.06 -43.40
CA SER A 21 -71.18 -47.83 -44.18
C SER A 21 -69.78 -47.84 -44.76
N VAL A 22 -69.76 -47.96 -46.08
CA VAL A 22 -68.63 -47.85 -47.01
C VAL A 22 -68.19 -46.38 -47.10
N SER A 23 -66.88 -46.12 -47.06
CA SER A 23 -66.09 -45.45 -48.12
C SER A 23 -64.87 -44.68 -47.57
N ALA A 24 -63.81 -44.74 -48.37
CA ALA A 24 -62.44 -44.36 -48.06
C ALA A 24 -62.22 -42.91 -47.60
N SER A 25 -61.39 -42.76 -46.57
CA SER A 25 -60.54 -41.60 -46.30
C SER A 25 -59.39 -42.07 -45.40
N VAL A 26 -58.20 -42.29 -45.96
CA VAL A 26 -56.97 -42.45 -45.18
C VAL A 26 -56.62 -41.06 -44.65
N SER A 27 -57.23 -40.70 -43.53
CA SER A 27 -56.85 -39.50 -42.78
C SER A 27 -55.68 -39.86 -41.88
N LEU A 28 -54.50 -39.33 -42.21
CA LEU A 28 -53.40 -39.17 -41.27
C LEU A 28 -53.97 -38.53 -40.00
N ILE A 29 -54.06 -39.29 -38.91
CA ILE A 29 -54.03 -38.72 -37.57
C ILE A 29 -52.57 -38.32 -37.36
N ALA A 30 -52.21 -37.15 -37.86
CA ALA A 30 -51.06 -36.43 -37.36
C ALA A 30 -51.41 -36.05 -35.92
N LEU A 31 -50.98 -36.88 -34.99
CA LEU A 31 -50.85 -36.53 -33.60
C LEU A 31 -50.00 -35.26 -33.57
N ALA A 32 -50.64 -34.09 -33.43
CA ALA A 32 -49.96 -32.85 -33.16
C ALA A 32 -49.40 -32.94 -31.73
N ALA A 33 -48.32 -33.69 -31.58
CA ALA A 33 -47.37 -33.45 -30.52
C ALA A 33 -46.78 -32.07 -30.82
N GLY A 34 -47.36 -31.04 -30.21
CA GLY A 34 -46.64 -29.77 -30.06
C GLY A 34 -45.28 -30.08 -29.41
N PRO A 35 -44.22 -29.30 -29.70
CA PRO A 35 -42.96 -29.48 -29.01
C PRO A 35 -43.25 -29.40 -27.51
N ALA A 36 -43.04 -30.50 -26.79
CA ALA A 36 -43.02 -30.46 -25.34
C ALA A 36 -41.89 -29.49 -24.99
N ALA A 37 -42.25 -28.34 -24.41
CA ALA A 37 -41.24 -27.48 -23.80
C ALA A 37 -40.56 -28.34 -22.72
N ALA A 38 -39.30 -28.70 -22.96
CA ALA A 38 -38.52 -29.44 -21.99
C ALA A 38 -38.47 -28.62 -20.70
N ALA A 39 -38.78 -29.27 -19.57
CA ALA A 39 -38.74 -28.62 -18.26
C ALA A 39 -37.29 -28.47 -17.78
N ASP A 40 -37.05 -27.57 -16.84
CA ASP A 40 -35.76 -27.46 -16.16
C ASP A 40 -35.30 -28.82 -15.59
N LEU A 41 -33.99 -29.05 -15.60
CA LEU A 41 -33.38 -30.21 -14.95
C LEU A 41 -33.06 -29.88 -13.50
N THR A 42 -33.73 -30.57 -12.55
CA THR A 42 -33.30 -30.58 -11.15
C THR A 42 -32.61 -31.90 -10.82
N VAL A 43 -31.32 -31.85 -10.49
CA VAL A 43 -30.55 -33.02 -10.03
C VAL A 43 -30.75 -33.17 -8.53
N THR A 44 -31.47 -34.19 -8.06
CA THR A 44 -31.73 -34.41 -6.61
C THR A 44 -30.91 -35.52 -5.97
N GLY A 45 -30.28 -36.40 -6.78
CA GLY A 45 -29.39 -37.47 -6.35
C GLY A 45 -27.96 -37.30 -6.88
N THR A 46 -27.21 -38.39 -6.98
CA THR A 46 -25.88 -38.39 -7.65
C THR A 46 -26.05 -38.65 -9.14
N ARG A 47 -25.45 -37.81 -9.98
CA ARG A 47 -25.38 -37.97 -11.43
C ARG A 47 -23.93 -38.10 -11.87
N ASN A 48 -23.62 -39.19 -12.59
CA ASN A 48 -22.25 -39.53 -12.95
C ASN A 48 -21.93 -39.28 -14.44
N THR A 49 -22.78 -38.51 -15.11
CA THR A 49 -22.69 -38.20 -16.54
C THR A 49 -22.82 -36.69 -16.76
N PRO A 50 -22.10 -36.12 -17.73
CA PRO A 50 -22.20 -34.69 -18.06
C PRO A 50 -23.63 -34.20 -18.33
N ILE A 51 -23.83 -32.89 -18.19
CA ILE A 51 -25.07 -32.17 -18.48
C ILE A 51 -24.78 -31.09 -19.52
N THR A 52 -25.67 -30.90 -20.50
CA THR A 52 -25.69 -29.72 -21.39
C THR A 52 -27.01 -28.98 -21.23
N THR A 53 -27.01 -27.65 -21.27
CA THR A 53 -28.27 -26.88 -21.16
C THR A 53 -29.12 -26.96 -22.42
N SER A 54 -28.56 -27.34 -23.57
CA SER A 54 -29.29 -27.65 -24.82
C SER A 54 -30.12 -28.93 -24.73
N ASN A 55 -29.78 -29.83 -23.79
CA ASN A 55 -30.45 -31.10 -23.57
C ASN A 55 -30.57 -31.43 -22.07
N ALA A 56 -30.94 -30.43 -21.26
CA ALA A 56 -31.02 -30.55 -19.82
C ALA A 56 -32.02 -31.65 -19.40
N ASN A 57 -33.20 -31.68 -20.01
CA ASN A 57 -34.24 -32.67 -19.72
C ASN A 57 -34.98 -33.10 -21.00
N SER A 58 -34.25 -33.74 -21.92
CA SER A 58 -34.75 -34.08 -23.27
C SER A 58 -35.10 -32.86 -24.14
N GLY A 59 -34.44 -31.74 -23.87
CA GLY A 59 -34.50 -30.48 -24.61
C GLY A 59 -33.86 -29.35 -23.81
N PRO A 60 -33.84 -28.12 -24.36
CA PRO A 60 -33.19 -26.98 -23.70
C PRO A 60 -33.90 -26.58 -22.40
N GLY A 61 -33.14 -26.24 -21.35
CA GLY A 61 -33.70 -25.82 -20.07
C GLY A 61 -32.62 -25.40 -19.06
N ASN A 62 -33.05 -24.81 -17.94
CA ASN A 62 -32.14 -24.48 -16.83
C ASN A 62 -31.66 -25.75 -16.13
N VAL A 63 -30.49 -25.66 -15.48
CA VAL A 63 -29.93 -26.74 -14.67
C VAL A 63 -29.85 -26.30 -13.22
N ILE A 64 -30.52 -27.03 -12.34
CA ILE A 64 -30.54 -26.82 -10.89
C ILE A 64 -29.91 -28.05 -10.23
N VAL A 65 -28.76 -27.87 -9.57
CA VAL A 65 -28.10 -28.93 -8.81
C VAL A 65 -28.60 -28.86 -7.36
N ASP A 66 -29.49 -29.78 -7.00
CA ASP A 66 -29.98 -30.01 -5.64
C ASP A 66 -29.52 -31.38 -5.07
N GLY A 67 -28.41 -31.90 -5.60
CA GLY A 67 -27.85 -33.21 -5.30
C GLY A 67 -26.34 -33.20 -5.49
N THR A 68 -25.81 -34.13 -6.29
CA THR A 68 -24.39 -34.15 -6.67
C THR A 68 -24.22 -34.49 -8.15
N VAL A 69 -23.39 -33.74 -8.86
CA VAL A 69 -22.88 -34.13 -10.18
C VAL A 69 -21.43 -34.55 -9.97
N ASP A 70 -21.06 -35.79 -10.26
CA ASP A 70 -19.69 -36.31 -10.06
C ASP A 70 -19.24 -37.08 -11.31
N VAL A 71 -18.46 -36.43 -12.17
CA VAL A 71 -17.97 -37.02 -13.43
C VAL A 71 -16.49 -37.36 -13.34
N SER A 72 -16.08 -38.40 -14.06
CA SER A 72 -14.69 -38.90 -14.06
C SER A 72 -13.79 -38.26 -15.13
N GLY A 73 -14.14 -37.06 -15.61
CA GLY A 73 -13.37 -36.28 -16.58
C GLY A 73 -14.21 -35.37 -17.48
N GLY A 74 -13.54 -34.51 -18.22
CA GLY A 74 -14.19 -33.52 -19.11
C GLY A 74 -14.95 -32.44 -18.33
N THR A 75 -16.00 -31.90 -18.95
CA THR A 75 -16.85 -30.85 -18.38
C THR A 75 -18.08 -31.46 -17.71
N ALA A 76 -18.33 -31.18 -16.43
CA ALA A 76 -19.49 -31.72 -15.72
C ALA A 76 -20.81 -31.07 -16.17
N ILE A 77 -20.83 -29.74 -16.30
CA ILE A 77 -21.98 -28.98 -16.81
C ILE A 77 -21.52 -28.02 -17.91
N THR A 78 -22.10 -28.15 -19.11
CA THR A 78 -21.87 -27.25 -20.24
C THR A 78 -23.10 -26.38 -20.48
N VAL A 79 -22.94 -25.07 -20.48
CA VAL A 79 -23.96 -24.09 -20.87
C VAL A 79 -23.73 -23.74 -22.33
N ASP A 80 -24.52 -24.36 -23.20
CA ASP A 80 -24.45 -24.28 -24.66
C ASP A 80 -25.77 -23.76 -25.28
N SER A 81 -26.68 -23.28 -24.44
CA SER A 81 -27.95 -22.64 -24.80
C SER A 81 -28.29 -21.53 -23.80
N SER A 82 -29.18 -20.59 -24.16
CA SER A 82 -29.53 -19.43 -23.32
C SER A 82 -30.37 -19.80 -22.10
N HIS A 83 -29.74 -20.44 -21.11
CA HIS A 83 -30.34 -20.89 -19.86
C HIS A 83 -29.36 -20.71 -18.70
N SER A 84 -29.91 -20.74 -17.49
CA SER A 84 -29.17 -20.54 -16.25
C SER A 84 -28.72 -21.86 -15.63
N VAL A 85 -27.66 -21.78 -14.83
CA VAL A 85 -27.18 -22.89 -13.98
C VAL A 85 -27.16 -22.41 -12.55
N THR A 86 -27.76 -23.19 -11.65
CA THR A 86 -27.74 -22.93 -10.20
C THR A 86 -27.21 -24.16 -9.47
N VAL A 87 -26.12 -23.98 -8.72
CA VAL A 87 -25.65 -24.96 -7.74
C VAL A 87 -26.17 -24.55 -6.37
N ASN A 88 -27.11 -25.31 -5.80
CA ASN A 88 -27.72 -24.96 -4.51
C ASN A 88 -26.73 -25.08 -3.35
N ALA A 89 -27.05 -24.42 -2.24
CA ALA A 89 -26.26 -24.48 -1.01
C ALA A 89 -26.03 -25.92 -0.56
N SER A 90 -24.82 -26.21 -0.10
CA SER A 90 -24.40 -27.55 0.37
C SER A 90 -24.49 -28.67 -0.69
N ARG A 91 -24.52 -28.32 -1.99
CA ARG A 91 -24.48 -29.27 -3.12
C ARG A 91 -23.14 -29.24 -3.82
N THR A 92 -22.84 -30.29 -4.59
CA THR A 92 -21.52 -30.45 -5.22
C THR A 92 -21.61 -30.73 -6.71
N VAL A 93 -20.80 -30.02 -7.49
CA VAL A 93 -20.42 -30.37 -8.86
C VAL A 93 -18.94 -30.74 -8.83
N LYS A 94 -18.61 -31.97 -9.19
CA LYS A 94 -17.27 -32.53 -9.11
C LYS A 94 -16.85 -33.12 -10.45
N THR A 95 -15.62 -32.80 -10.83
CA THR A 95 -14.89 -33.47 -11.90
C THR A 95 -13.61 -34.02 -11.28
N THR A 96 -13.37 -35.33 -11.41
CA THR A 96 -12.10 -35.94 -10.99
C THR A 96 -11.29 -36.30 -12.24
N THR A 97 -10.17 -35.62 -12.49
CA THR A 97 -9.33 -35.88 -13.68
C THR A 97 -7.88 -35.42 -13.50
N GLU A 98 -6.98 -36.08 -14.23
CA GLU A 98 -5.55 -35.72 -14.30
C GLU A 98 -5.27 -34.54 -15.22
N SER A 99 -6.18 -34.19 -16.15
CA SER A 99 -6.03 -32.98 -16.97
C SER A 99 -7.34 -32.53 -17.61
N ASN A 100 -7.39 -31.26 -18.00
CA ASN A 100 -8.47 -30.67 -18.81
C ASN A 100 -9.87 -30.88 -18.22
N GLY A 101 -9.96 -30.93 -16.89
CA GLY A 101 -11.23 -31.01 -16.19
C GLY A 101 -11.93 -29.68 -16.15
N THR A 102 -13.25 -29.68 -16.33
CA THR A 102 -14.05 -28.48 -16.07
C THR A 102 -15.25 -28.80 -15.19
N GLY A 103 -15.50 -27.98 -14.17
CA GLY A 103 -16.71 -28.10 -13.36
C GLY A 103 -17.91 -27.61 -14.16
N VAL A 104 -17.98 -26.30 -14.37
CA VAL A 104 -19.03 -25.64 -15.16
C VAL A 104 -18.37 -24.85 -16.29
N ALA A 105 -18.83 -25.02 -17.53
CA ALA A 105 -18.33 -24.26 -18.68
C ALA A 105 -19.49 -23.59 -19.41
N VAL A 106 -19.43 -22.27 -19.56
CA VAL A 106 -20.21 -21.53 -20.55
C VAL A 106 -19.42 -21.50 -21.85
N VAL A 107 -20.03 -21.97 -22.94
CA VAL A 107 -19.41 -22.03 -24.27
C VAL A 107 -20.27 -21.22 -25.23
N ALA A 108 -20.11 -19.90 -25.23
CA ALA A 108 -20.92 -19.02 -26.04
C ALA A 108 -20.57 -19.14 -27.54
N PRO A 109 -21.51 -19.53 -28.42
CA PRO A 109 -21.28 -19.50 -29.87
C PRO A 109 -21.26 -18.06 -30.37
N ALA A 110 -20.93 -17.83 -31.64
CA ALA A 110 -20.84 -16.47 -32.21
C ALA A 110 -22.12 -15.63 -32.05
N GLY A 111 -23.30 -16.26 -31.96
CA GLY A 111 -24.57 -15.58 -31.70
C GLY A 111 -24.80 -15.18 -30.23
N GLY A 112 -23.87 -15.54 -29.34
CA GLY A 112 -23.95 -15.31 -27.89
C GLY A 112 -24.87 -16.31 -27.16
N LEU A 113 -24.83 -16.25 -25.83
CA LEU A 113 -25.74 -16.92 -24.90
C LEU A 113 -26.21 -15.91 -23.86
N SER A 114 -27.35 -16.17 -23.23
CA SER A 114 -27.82 -15.38 -22.09
C SER A 114 -28.26 -16.28 -20.94
N GLY A 115 -27.99 -15.86 -19.71
CA GLY A 115 -28.42 -16.57 -18.50
C GLY A 115 -27.67 -16.09 -17.27
N THR A 116 -27.93 -16.72 -16.14
CA THR A 116 -27.19 -16.46 -14.89
C THR A 116 -26.52 -17.73 -14.42
N ILE A 117 -25.25 -17.62 -14.03
CA ILE A 117 -24.54 -18.70 -13.34
C ILE A 117 -24.54 -18.38 -11.85
N THR A 118 -25.19 -19.21 -11.05
CA THR A 118 -25.25 -19.04 -9.59
C THR A 118 -24.58 -20.22 -8.90
N ASN A 119 -23.51 -19.96 -8.15
CA ASN A 119 -22.92 -20.96 -7.25
C ASN A 119 -23.21 -20.60 -5.79
N ASN A 120 -23.97 -21.43 -5.10
CA ASN A 120 -24.17 -21.38 -3.66
C ASN A 120 -23.56 -22.60 -2.95
N GLY A 121 -23.06 -23.59 -3.71
CA GLY A 121 -22.49 -24.83 -3.21
C GLY A 121 -21.00 -24.98 -3.57
N ALA A 122 -20.56 -26.21 -3.82
CA ALA A 122 -19.18 -26.55 -4.14
C ALA A 122 -19.01 -26.94 -5.61
N ILE A 123 -18.00 -26.37 -6.26
CA ILE A 123 -17.48 -26.83 -7.56
C ILE A 123 -16.06 -27.33 -7.31
N GLN A 124 -15.77 -28.58 -7.63
CA GLN A 124 -14.48 -29.22 -7.33
C GLN A 124 -13.89 -29.84 -8.60
N VAL A 125 -12.64 -29.47 -8.92
CA VAL A 125 -11.88 -30.09 -10.00
C VAL A 125 -10.52 -30.51 -9.45
N THR A 126 -10.39 -31.77 -9.09
CA THR A 126 -9.19 -32.31 -8.43
C THR A 126 -8.68 -33.57 -9.13
N GLY A 127 -7.39 -33.85 -8.97
CA GLY A 127 -6.76 -35.06 -9.49
C GLY A 127 -7.13 -36.33 -8.72
N THR A 128 -6.70 -37.48 -9.24
CA THR A 128 -6.89 -38.78 -8.59
C THR A 128 -5.77 -39.02 -7.56
N GLY A 129 -5.91 -38.48 -6.35
CA GLY A 129 -4.92 -38.68 -5.30
C GLY A 129 -5.22 -37.91 -4.01
N ALA A 130 -4.38 -38.13 -2.99
CA ALA A 130 -4.48 -37.45 -1.70
C ALA A 130 -3.93 -36.00 -1.73
N ASN A 131 -3.31 -35.57 -2.84
CA ASN A 131 -2.79 -34.22 -3.01
C ASN A 131 -3.71 -33.42 -3.94
N ASP A 132 -4.24 -32.31 -3.43
CA ASP A 132 -5.09 -31.38 -4.18
C ASP A 132 -4.33 -30.57 -5.25
N ALA A 133 -3.04 -30.87 -5.51
CA ALA A 133 -2.20 -30.21 -6.52
C ALA A 133 -2.02 -31.04 -7.81
N VAL A 134 -2.71 -32.18 -7.93
CA VAL A 134 -2.53 -33.12 -9.04
C VAL A 134 -3.35 -32.68 -10.26
N GLY A 135 -2.70 -32.70 -11.42
CA GLY A 135 -3.29 -32.49 -12.74
C GLY A 135 -2.82 -31.23 -13.47
N THR A 136 -3.33 -30.99 -14.68
CA THR A 136 -2.96 -29.81 -15.49
C THR A 136 -4.15 -29.21 -16.24
N ASN A 137 -4.17 -27.87 -16.40
CA ASN A 137 -5.16 -27.16 -17.22
C ASN A 137 -6.62 -27.46 -16.77
N ASN A 138 -6.83 -27.55 -15.47
CA ASN A 138 -8.15 -27.74 -14.89
C ASN A 138 -8.84 -26.40 -14.68
N VAL A 139 -10.16 -26.32 -14.86
CA VAL A 139 -10.94 -25.08 -14.70
C VAL A 139 -12.18 -25.33 -13.83
N GLY A 140 -12.38 -24.57 -12.76
CA GLY A 140 -13.58 -24.72 -11.94
C GLY A 140 -14.82 -24.22 -12.67
N LEU A 141 -14.83 -22.93 -12.99
CA LEU A 141 -15.85 -22.25 -13.79
C LEU A 141 -15.20 -21.55 -14.99
N LEU A 142 -15.59 -21.93 -16.20
CA LEU A 142 -15.14 -21.29 -17.44
C LEU A 142 -16.27 -20.44 -18.02
N ILE A 143 -16.00 -19.17 -18.34
CA ILE A 143 -16.77 -18.36 -19.28
C ILE A 143 -15.95 -18.24 -20.56
N GLY A 144 -16.35 -18.96 -21.60
CA GLY A 144 -15.60 -19.07 -22.85
C GLY A 144 -16.49 -19.11 -24.09
N GLY A 145 -15.88 -19.50 -25.21
CA GLY A 145 -16.52 -19.50 -26.52
C GLY A 145 -16.15 -18.30 -27.40
N ALA A 146 -16.71 -18.25 -28.61
CA ALA A 146 -16.39 -17.24 -29.61
C ALA A 146 -17.29 -15.99 -29.54
N GLY A 147 -18.41 -16.05 -28.82
CA GLY A 147 -19.34 -14.93 -28.66
C GLY A 147 -19.46 -14.44 -27.22
N THR A 148 -20.47 -13.61 -26.98
CA THR A 148 -20.74 -12.97 -25.68
C THR A 148 -21.64 -13.85 -24.81
N PHE A 149 -21.34 -13.95 -23.52
CA PHE A 149 -22.30 -14.39 -22.52
C PHE A 149 -22.93 -13.17 -21.84
N THR A 150 -24.23 -12.96 -22.01
CA THR A 150 -24.98 -11.86 -21.40
C THR A 150 -25.67 -12.31 -20.12
N GLY A 151 -25.31 -11.70 -19.01
CA GLY A 151 -25.82 -12.00 -17.67
C GLY A 151 -24.70 -12.14 -16.66
N ASN A 152 -25.07 -12.48 -15.42
CA ASN A 152 -24.17 -12.38 -14.28
C ASN A 152 -23.63 -13.75 -13.85
N VAL A 153 -22.43 -13.73 -13.28
CA VAL A 153 -21.89 -14.82 -12.47
C VAL A 153 -22.00 -14.42 -11.01
N VAL A 154 -22.72 -15.20 -10.21
CA VAL A 154 -23.04 -14.87 -8.82
C VAL A 154 -22.57 -16.00 -7.90
N SER A 155 -21.81 -15.64 -6.86
CA SER A 155 -21.41 -16.55 -5.79
C SER A 155 -22.05 -16.14 -4.47
N GLY A 156 -22.87 -17.03 -3.90
CA GLY A 156 -23.43 -16.86 -2.55
C GLY A 156 -22.41 -17.09 -1.45
N SER A 157 -22.80 -16.87 -0.20
CA SER A 157 -21.93 -16.97 0.98
C SER A 157 -21.41 -18.39 1.29
N GLY A 158 -22.09 -19.43 0.80
CA GLY A 158 -21.66 -20.83 0.91
C GLY A 158 -20.87 -21.35 -0.32
N SER A 159 -20.62 -20.48 -1.30
CA SER A 159 -19.94 -20.84 -2.55
C SER A 159 -18.49 -21.23 -2.31
N SER A 160 -18.08 -22.37 -2.87
CA SER A 160 -16.67 -22.78 -2.97
C SER A 160 -16.37 -23.32 -4.37
N ILE A 161 -15.20 -22.97 -4.88
CA ILE A 161 -14.64 -23.47 -6.13
C ILE A 161 -13.20 -23.89 -5.82
N THR A 162 -12.93 -25.19 -5.80
CA THR A 162 -11.61 -25.75 -5.47
C THR A 162 -11.04 -26.43 -6.70
N VAL A 163 -9.85 -26.01 -7.14
CA VAL A 163 -9.21 -26.55 -8.34
C VAL A 163 -7.76 -26.92 -8.06
N GLY A 164 -7.42 -28.17 -8.39
CA GLY A 164 -6.07 -28.69 -8.32
C GLY A 164 -5.37 -28.74 -9.67
N GLY A 165 -4.06 -28.57 -9.66
CA GLY A 165 -3.19 -28.80 -10.82
C GLY A 165 -2.39 -27.57 -11.25
N THR A 166 -1.42 -27.84 -12.12
CA THR A 166 -0.53 -26.84 -12.72
C THR A 166 -1.19 -26.17 -13.93
N ASP A 167 -0.94 -24.88 -14.14
CA ASP A 167 -1.56 -24.09 -15.23
C ASP A 167 -3.12 -24.16 -15.19
N SER A 168 -3.69 -24.19 -13.97
CA SER A 168 -5.13 -24.37 -13.73
C SER A 168 -5.81 -23.07 -13.30
N TYR A 169 -7.14 -23.03 -13.39
CA TYR A 169 -7.95 -21.85 -13.11
C TYR A 169 -9.14 -22.15 -12.20
N GLY A 170 -9.39 -21.32 -11.19
CA GLY A 170 -10.60 -21.46 -10.36
C GLY A 170 -11.81 -20.99 -11.15
N VAL A 171 -11.80 -19.70 -11.50
CA VAL A 171 -12.70 -19.07 -12.47
C VAL A 171 -11.87 -18.50 -13.61
N SER A 172 -12.26 -18.76 -14.85
CA SER A 172 -11.59 -18.24 -16.04
C SER A 172 -12.61 -17.60 -16.97
N VAL A 173 -12.46 -16.30 -17.22
CA VAL A 173 -13.23 -15.54 -18.21
C VAL A 173 -12.32 -15.30 -19.42
N THR A 174 -12.64 -15.94 -20.53
CA THR A 174 -11.87 -15.92 -21.79
C THR A 174 -12.65 -15.31 -22.94
N SER A 175 -13.98 -15.34 -22.88
CA SER A 175 -14.88 -14.63 -23.78
C SER A 175 -15.49 -13.40 -23.11
N ARG A 176 -16.21 -12.57 -23.88
CA ARG A 176 -16.88 -11.38 -23.34
C ARG A 176 -18.02 -11.79 -22.41
N LEU A 177 -17.95 -11.36 -21.15
CA LEU A 177 -19.02 -11.38 -20.16
C LEU A 177 -19.71 -10.01 -20.17
N ASP A 178 -20.92 -9.94 -20.69
CA ASP A 178 -21.76 -8.75 -20.61
C ASP A 178 -22.62 -8.80 -19.34
N GLY A 179 -22.02 -8.43 -18.21
CA GLY A 179 -22.57 -8.49 -16.86
C GLY A 179 -21.48 -8.41 -15.79
N ASP A 180 -21.89 -8.68 -14.54
CA ASP A 180 -21.00 -8.67 -13.37
C ASP A 180 -20.41 -10.05 -13.08
N LEU A 181 -19.18 -10.06 -12.53
CA LEU A 181 -18.51 -11.25 -12.02
C LEU A 181 -18.38 -11.19 -10.49
N GLY A 182 -19.20 -11.97 -9.78
CA GLY A 182 -19.14 -12.14 -8.34
C GLY A 182 -18.55 -13.48 -7.90
N VAL A 183 -17.51 -13.44 -7.06
CA VAL A 183 -16.83 -14.61 -6.50
C VAL A 183 -16.76 -14.54 -4.97
N ASN A 184 -16.94 -15.68 -4.29
CA ASN A 184 -16.89 -15.75 -2.82
C ASN A 184 -15.84 -16.73 -2.32
N GLY A 185 -15.88 -18.02 -2.67
CA GLY A 185 -14.83 -18.98 -2.30
C GLY A 185 -14.17 -19.57 -3.53
N VAL A 186 -12.92 -19.20 -3.83
CA VAL A 186 -12.16 -19.75 -4.96
C VAL A 186 -10.75 -20.08 -4.51
N SER A 187 -10.36 -21.35 -4.56
CA SER A 187 -9.01 -21.80 -4.24
C SER A 187 -8.43 -22.62 -5.38
N VAL A 188 -7.17 -22.33 -5.69
CA VAL A 188 -6.39 -23.01 -6.71
C VAL A 188 -5.06 -23.46 -6.12
N THR A 189 -4.72 -24.73 -6.30
CA THR A 189 -3.46 -25.31 -5.82
C THR A 189 -2.65 -25.88 -6.98
N GLY A 190 -1.47 -25.33 -7.23
CA GLY A 190 -0.53 -25.75 -8.26
C GLY A 190 0.27 -24.59 -8.84
N ALA A 191 1.39 -24.89 -9.51
CA ALA A 191 2.26 -23.86 -10.08
C ALA A 191 1.61 -23.19 -11.30
N ARG A 192 1.88 -21.89 -11.49
CA ARG A 192 1.36 -21.04 -12.59
C ARG A 192 -0.17 -21.00 -12.70
N SER A 193 -0.86 -21.38 -11.64
CA SER A 193 -2.31 -21.47 -11.62
C SER A 193 -2.93 -20.16 -11.08
N VAL A 194 -4.13 -19.82 -11.56
CA VAL A 194 -4.80 -18.54 -11.25
C VAL A 194 -6.18 -18.78 -10.64
N ALA A 195 -6.45 -18.23 -9.45
CA ALA A 195 -7.76 -18.46 -8.81
C ALA A 195 -8.90 -17.81 -9.61
N VAL A 196 -8.76 -16.54 -9.99
CA VAL A 196 -9.72 -15.83 -10.86
C VAL A 196 -8.94 -15.13 -11.98
N SER A 197 -9.18 -15.55 -13.22
CA SER A 197 -8.58 -14.97 -14.42
C SER A 197 -9.64 -14.28 -15.27
N VAL A 198 -9.38 -13.01 -15.61
CA VAL A 198 -10.18 -12.21 -16.54
C VAL A 198 -9.27 -11.84 -17.71
N SER A 199 -9.40 -12.59 -18.81
CA SER A 199 -8.68 -12.37 -20.07
C SER A 199 -9.61 -11.90 -21.19
N GLY A 200 -10.88 -12.32 -21.15
CA GLY A 200 -11.97 -11.69 -21.89
C GLY A 200 -12.44 -10.40 -21.21
N GLU A 201 -13.28 -9.64 -21.92
CA GLU A 201 -13.89 -8.43 -21.38
C GLU A 201 -15.02 -8.74 -20.39
N VAL A 202 -15.07 -8.01 -19.28
CA VAL A 202 -16.22 -7.96 -18.36
C VAL A 202 -16.79 -6.55 -18.43
N THR A 203 -18.05 -6.40 -18.79
CA THR A 203 -18.64 -5.05 -18.99
C THR A 203 -18.99 -4.36 -17.67
N GLY A 204 -19.37 -5.14 -16.66
CA GLY A 204 -19.71 -4.68 -15.33
C GLY A 204 -18.55 -4.76 -14.34
N ASP A 205 -18.88 -5.00 -13.08
CA ASP A 205 -17.95 -5.04 -11.95
C ASP A 205 -17.39 -6.46 -11.72
N VAL A 206 -16.19 -6.52 -11.14
CA VAL A 206 -15.64 -7.75 -10.55
C VAL A 206 -15.64 -7.62 -9.03
N LYS A 207 -16.42 -8.45 -8.35
CA LYS A 207 -16.59 -8.41 -6.89
C LYS A 207 -16.07 -9.67 -6.21
N VAL A 208 -15.14 -9.49 -5.27
CA VAL A 208 -14.65 -10.55 -4.39
C VAL A 208 -15.29 -10.36 -3.00
N THR A 209 -16.14 -11.30 -2.57
CA THR A 209 -16.86 -11.21 -1.29
C THR A 209 -16.41 -12.24 -0.25
N GLY A 210 -15.50 -13.15 -0.60
CA GLY A 210 -14.91 -14.12 0.32
C GLY A 210 -13.46 -14.45 -0.06
N GLY A 211 -12.97 -15.64 0.28
CA GLY A 211 -11.60 -16.07 0.00
C GLY A 211 -11.34 -16.40 -1.46
N VAL A 212 -10.38 -15.71 -2.09
CA VAL A 212 -9.80 -16.02 -3.40
C VAL A 212 -8.30 -16.27 -3.21
N ALA A 213 -7.86 -17.51 -3.40
CA ALA A 213 -6.48 -17.92 -3.08
C ALA A 213 -5.83 -18.75 -4.17
N ALA A 214 -4.57 -18.42 -4.51
CA ALA A 214 -3.73 -19.26 -5.36
C ALA A 214 -2.45 -19.69 -4.63
N THR A 215 -2.29 -21.01 -4.52
CA THR A 215 -1.23 -21.65 -3.74
C THR A 215 -0.32 -22.42 -4.68
N GLY A 216 0.88 -21.90 -4.90
CA GLY A 216 1.87 -22.49 -5.81
C GLY A 216 2.82 -21.45 -6.36
N ALA A 217 3.95 -21.92 -6.91
CA ALA A 217 4.93 -21.04 -7.52
C ALA A 217 4.32 -20.31 -8.72
N ASP A 218 4.61 -19.01 -8.86
CA ASP A 218 4.16 -18.18 -9.98
C ASP A 218 2.62 -18.08 -10.18
N GLY A 219 1.83 -18.46 -9.16
CA GLY A 219 0.37 -18.34 -9.19
C GLY A 219 -0.12 -16.93 -8.90
N ALA A 220 -1.35 -16.60 -9.35
CA ALA A 220 -2.00 -15.32 -9.05
C ALA A 220 -3.42 -15.54 -8.52
N ALA A 221 -3.87 -14.76 -7.54
CA ALA A 221 -5.21 -14.93 -6.99
C ALA A 221 -6.26 -14.26 -7.89
N LEU A 222 -6.11 -12.98 -8.18
CA LEU A 222 -6.92 -12.27 -9.17
C LEU A 222 -6.00 -11.73 -10.28
N ALA A 223 -6.20 -12.17 -11.52
CA ALA A 223 -5.45 -11.68 -12.67
C ALA A 223 -6.38 -11.12 -13.75
N VAL A 224 -6.22 -9.83 -14.06
CA VAL A 224 -7.00 -9.08 -15.03
C VAL A 224 -6.10 -8.63 -16.16
N SER A 225 -6.20 -9.31 -17.29
CA SER A 225 -5.49 -9.00 -18.54
C SER A 225 -6.43 -8.48 -19.64
N GLY A 226 -7.72 -8.83 -19.57
CA GLY A 226 -8.78 -8.23 -20.38
C GLY A 226 -9.26 -6.89 -19.82
N ALA A 227 -10.27 -6.31 -20.47
CA ALA A 227 -10.92 -5.09 -20.01
C ALA A 227 -12.00 -5.39 -18.96
N VAL A 228 -12.07 -4.57 -17.91
CA VAL A 228 -13.20 -4.51 -16.98
C VAL A 228 -13.80 -3.12 -17.14
N GLY A 229 -15.06 -3.04 -17.59
CA GLY A 229 -15.77 -1.78 -17.81
C GLY A 229 -16.08 -1.07 -16.49
N GLY A 230 -16.48 -1.83 -15.48
CA GLY A 230 -16.68 -1.37 -14.11
C GLY A 230 -15.40 -1.35 -13.27
N GLY A 231 -15.57 -1.45 -11.95
CA GLY A 231 -14.48 -1.50 -10.97
C GLY A 231 -14.20 -2.92 -10.46
N ILE A 232 -13.09 -3.05 -9.74
CA ILE A 232 -12.75 -4.25 -8.98
C ILE A 232 -12.91 -3.94 -7.49
N ALA A 233 -13.84 -4.61 -6.82
CA ALA A 233 -14.09 -4.44 -5.40
C ALA A 233 -13.75 -5.70 -4.61
N ASN A 234 -12.78 -5.59 -3.70
CA ASN A 234 -12.47 -6.62 -2.72
C ASN A 234 -13.13 -6.32 -1.37
N ALA A 235 -14.06 -7.17 -0.97
CA ALA A 235 -14.72 -7.20 0.32
C ALA A 235 -14.44 -8.53 1.07
N GLY A 236 -13.55 -9.37 0.53
CA GLY A 236 -13.17 -10.67 1.08
C GLY A 236 -11.67 -10.78 1.33
N ALA A 237 -11.07 -11.94 1.05
CA ALA A 237 -9.64 -12.17 1.25
C ALA A 237 -8.98 -12.65 -0.04
N ILE A 238 -8.03 -11.87 -0.57
CA ILE A 238 -7.25 -12.25 -1.75
C ILE A 238 -5.84 -12.64 -1.30
N ALA A 239 -5.42 -13.89 -1.55
CA ALA A 239 -4.17 -14.41 -1.03
C ALA A 239 -3.33 -15.19 -2.05
N THR A 240 -2.01 -15.01 -2.05
CA THR A 240 -1.09 -15.83 -2.86
C THR A 240 0.14 -16.30 -2.12
N GLY A 241 0.72 -17.39 -2.62
CA GLY A 241 1.95 -17.98 -2.12
C GLY A 241 1.74 -18.82 -0.87
N GLN A 242 2.85 -19.24 -0.26
CA GLN A 242 2.89 -19.97 1.00
C GLN A 242 3.96 -19.40 1.91
N ALA A 243 3.65 -19.29 3.20
CA ALA A 243 4.65 -18.97 4.20
C ALA A 243 5.61 -20.16 4.41
N GLN A 244 6.78 -19.90 4.98
CA GLN A 244 7.65 -20.95 5.47
C GLN A 244 6.94 -21.68 6.61
N THR A 245 7.03 -23.01 6.62
CA THR A 245 6.44 -23.84 7.67
C THR A 245 7.47 -24.87 8.17
N THR A 246 7.07 -25.71 9.12
CA THR A 246 7.89 -26.82 9.61
C THR A 246 7.11 -28.11 9.38
N ASN A 247 7.75 -29.11 8.76
CA ASN A 247 7.11 -30.41 8.55
C ASN A 247 7.04 -31.23 9.85
N SER A 248 6.38 -32.39 9.80
CA SER A 248 6.24 -33.29 10.95
C SER A 248 7.57 -33.87 11.48
N SER A 249 8.65 -33.78 10.69
CA SER A 249 10.00 -34.20 11.07
C SER A 249 10.82 -33.06 11.68
N GLY A 250 10.26 -31.85 11.82
CA GLY A 250 10.95 -30.68 12.35
C GLY A 250 11.79 -29.92 11.32
N GLU A 251 11.73 -30.30 10.05
CA GLU A 251 12.49 -29.64 8.98
C GLU A 251 11.73 -28.43 8.43
N ALA A 252 12.47 -27.36 8.10
CA ALA A 252 11.89 -26.18 7.48
C ALA A 252 11.42 -26.50 6.04
N VAL A 253 10.15 -26.22 5.76
CA VAL A 253 9.58 -26.19 4.41
C VAL A 253 9.66 -24.75 3.90
N PRO A 254 10.45 -24.47 2.84
CA PRO A 254 10.62 -23.12 2.32
C PRO A 254 9.30 -22.47 1.93
N ALA A 255 9.26 -21.14 2.03
CA ALA A 255 8.16 -20.36 1.48
C ALA A 255 8.07 -20.52 -0.05
N VAL A 256 6.87 -20.39 -0.59
CA VAL A 256 6.62 -20.44 -2.04
C VAL A 256 6.07 -19.10 -2.48
N ALA A 257 6.80 -18.40 -3.35
CA ALA A 257 6.36 -17.13 -3.89
C ALA A 257 5.35 -17.33 -5.02
N GLY A 258 4.23 -16.60 -4.97
CA GLY A 258 3.36 -16.42 -6.13
C GLY A 258 3.93 -15.43 -7.15
N LYS A 259 3.11 -15.04 -8.13
CA LYS A 259 3.38 -13.95 -9.07
C LYS A 259 2.86 -12.61 -8.54
N ALA A 260 1.59 -12.55 -8.14
CA ALA A 260 0.97 -11.42 -7.44
C ALA A 260 -0.42 -11.80 -6.89
N SER A 261 -0.86 -11.20 -5.79
CA SER A 261 -2.24 -11.45 -5.29
C SER A 261 -3.30 -10.81 -6.16
N VAL A 262 -3.08 -9.56 -6.58
CA VAL A 262 -3.86 -8.89 -7.60
C VAL A 262 -2.90 -8.47 -8.72
N LEU A 263 -3.11 -8.99 -9.92
CA LEU A 263 -2.38 -8.64 -11.12
C LEU A 263 -3.31 -7.92 -12.08
N ILE A 264 -3.01 -6.66 -12.42
CA ILE A 264 -3.73 -5.90 -13.43
C ILE A 264 -2.77 -5.56 -14.56
N SER A 265 -2.98 -6.18 -15.71
CA SER A 265 -2.24 -5.95 -16.95
C SER A 265 -3.09 -5.35 -18.06
N GLY A 266 -4.42 -5.37 -17.91
CA GLY A 266 -5.39 -4.77 -18.84
C GLY A 266 -5.91 -3.40 -18.38
N THR A 267 -7.14 -3.09 -18.81
CA THR A 267 -7.84 -1.85 -18.48
C THR A 267 -8.94 -2.12 -17.45
N VAL A 268 -9.03 -1.30 -16.40
CA VAL A 268 -10.11 -1.32 -15.41
C VAL A 268 -10.72 0.08 -15.36
N GLY A 269 -11.99 0.22 -15.75
CA GLY A 269 -12.66 1.52 -15.85
C GLY A 269 -12.87 2.19 -14.48
N GLY A 270 -13.38 1.44 -13.51
CA GLY A 270 -13.78 1.91 -12.17
C GLY A 270 -12.76 1.62 -11.06
N GLY A 271 -11.48 1.53 -11.39
CA GLY A 271 -10.41 1.34 -10.42
C GLY A 271 -10.42 0.03 -9.61
N PHE A 272 -9.52 -0.05 -8.64
CA PHE A 272 -9.44 -1.14 -7.67
C PHE A 272 -9.65 -0.59 -6.25
N VAL A 273 -10.55 -1.22 -5.50
CA VAL A 273 -10.79 -0.89 -4.10
C VAL A 273 -10.67 -2.11 -3.19
N ASN A 274 -9.79 -2.02 -2.20
CA ASN A 274 -9.76 -2.94 -1.06
C ASN A 274 -10.69 -2.38 0.02
N ASP A 275 -11.96 -2.77 -0.05
CA ASP A 275 -13.05 -2.07 0.60
C ASP A 275 -13.15 -2.40 2.10
N ARG A 276 -13.76 -1.48 2.82
CA ARG A 276 -14.11 -1.58 4.23
C ARG A 276 -15.41 -0.82 4.44
N TYR A 277 -16.45 -1.51 4.88
CA TYR A 277 -17.75 -0.91 5.13
C TYR A 277 -18.54 -1.72 6.15
N TYR A 278 -19.63 -1.15 6.63
CA TYR A 278 -20.56 -1.83 7.53
C TYR A 278 -21.82 -2.24 6.77
N VAL A 279 -22.42 -3.36 7.18
CA VAL A 279 -23.73 -3.82 6.69
C VAL A 279 -24.73 -4.00 7.82
N ASP A 280 -26.01 -3.81 7.52
CA ASP A 280 -27.12 -4.13 8.41
C ASP A 280 -27.40 -5.65 8.47
N GLU A 281 -28.43 -6.05 9.22
CA GLU A 281 -28.84 -7.46 9.36
C GLU A 281 -29.28 -8.08 8.02
N ASP A 282 -29.76 -7.25 7.09
CA ASP A 282 -30.18 -7.64 5.75
C ASP A 282 -29.00 -7.69 4.74
N GLY A 283 -27.80 -7.29 5.16
CA GLY A 283 -26.59 -7.25 4.33
C GLY A 283 -26.45 -6.01 3.45
N ASN A 284 -27.27 -4.97 3.65
CA ASN A 284 -27.17 -3.72 2.90
C ASN A 284 -26.07 -2.83 3.48
N ARG A 285 -25.31 -2.15 2.61
CA ARG A 285 -24.26 -1.21 3.03
C ARG A 285 -24.87 -0.04 3.80
N VAL A 286 -24.34 0.20 4.99
CA VAL A 286 -24.73 1.32 5.86
C VAL A 286 -23.84 2.53 5.56
N ALA A 287 -24.45 3.71 5.48
CA ALA A 287 -23.71 4.95 5.31
C ALA A 287 -22.84 5.24 6.55
N PRO A 288 -21.62 5.81 6.41
CA PRO A 288 -20.72 6.05 7.54
C PRO A 288 -21.35 6.80 8.74
N ALA A 289 -22.27 7.74 8.47
CA ALA A 289 -22.95 8.51 9.51
C ALA A 289 -23.95 7.70 10.34
N ASP A 290 -24.44 6.58 9.80
CA ASP A 290 -25.47 5.73 10.42
C ASP A 290 -24.87 4.45 11.03
N VAL A 291 -23.53 4.32 11.05
CA VAL A 291 -22.87 3.11 11.56
C VAL A 291 -23.03 2.99 13.07
N ASP A 292 -23.76 1.96 13.50
CA ASP A 292 -23.76 1.45 14.87
C ASP A 292 -22.93 0.14 14.92
N THR A 293 -21.73 0.19 15.49
CA THR A 293 -20.81 -0.96 15.54
C THR A 293 -21.31 -2.11 16.44
N THR A 294 -22.40 -1.92 17.17
CA THR A 294 -23.05 -2.98 17.97
C THR A 294 -24.12 -3.73 17.19
N LYS A 295 -24.66 -3.13 16.13
CA LYS A 295 -25.71 -3.70 15.28
C LYS A 295 -25.24 -4.08 13.89
N HIS A 296 -24.27 -3.35 13.36
CA HIS A 296 -23.80 -3.52 12.00
C HIS A 296 -22.54 -4.38 11.96
N THR A 297 -22.46 -5.22 10.94
CA THR A 297 -21.33 -6.12 10.72
C THR A 297 -20.27 -5.44 9.86
N LEU A 298 -19.02 -5.45 10.33
CA LEU A 298 -17.89 -4.96 9.55
C LEU A 298 -17.55 -5.95 8.43
N VAL A 299 -17.52 -5.46 7.20
CA VAL A 299 -16.94 -6.12 6.04
C VAL A 299 -15.61 -5.45 5.73
N ALA A 300 -14.53 -6.22 5.67
CA ALA A 300 -13.18 -5.70 5.50
C ALA A 300 -12.37 -6.59 4.56
N GLY A 301 -11.98 -6.01 3.42
CA GLY A 301 -11.12 -6.65 2.44
C GLY A 301 -9.71 -6.87 2.98
N THR A 302 -9.07 -7.96 2.58
CA THR A 302 -7.64 -8.19 2.81
C THR A 302 -6.96 -8.61 1.51
N VAL A 303 -5.73 -8.12 1.29
CA VAL A 303 -4.86 -8.59 0.20
C VAL A 303 -3.54 -9.03 0.81
N THR A 304 -3.19 -10.30 0.64
CA THR A 304 -1.99 -10.90 1.27
C THR A 304 -1.12 -11.58 0.22
N ALA A 305 0.18 -11.28 0.18
CA ALA A 305 1.15 -12.06 -0.60
C ALA A 305 2.23 -12.64 0.30
N LEU A 306 2.46 -13.95 0.16
CA LEU A 306 3.41 -14.72 0.95
C LEU A 306 4.58 -15.18 0.06
N GLY A 307 5.74 -15.39 0.67
CA GLY A 307 6.96 -15.84 -0.02
C GLY A 307 7.66 -14.77 -0.85
N GLY A 308 7.18 -13.51 -0.83
CA GLY A 308 7.83 -12.37 -1.47
C GLY A 308 7.38 -12.05 -2.90
N ALA A 309 6.12 -12.35 -3.24
CA ALA A 309 5.47 -11.77 -4.42
C ALA A 309 4.85 -10.40 -4.08
N PRO A 310 4.59 -9.53 -5.07
CA PRO A 310 3.80 -8.34 -4.84
C PRO A 310 2.36 -8.64 -4.41
N ALA A 311 1.78 -7.84 -3.51
CA ALA A 311 0.36 -7.99 -3.20
C ALA A 311 -0.51 -7.44 -4.34
N ILE A 312 -0.25 -6.21 -4.78
CA ILE A 312 -0.90 -5.61 -5.95
C ILE A 312 0.17 -5.23 -6.97
N LEU A 313 0.02 -5.74 -8.19
CA LEU A 313 0.88 -5.42 -9.32
C LEU A 313 0.04 -4.88 -10.48
N VAL A 314 0.21 -3.60 -10.79
CA VAL A 314 -0.28 -2.98 -12.03
C VAL A 314 0.88 -2.89 -13.01
N SER A 315 0.84 -3.72 -14.04
CA SER A 315 1.89 -3.73 -15.06
C SER A 315 1.43 -4.45 -16.33
N PRO A 316 1.74 -3.92 -17.52
CA PRO A 316 1.67 -4.68 -18.77
C PRO A 316 2.47 -5.99 -18.74
N GLY A 317 3.51 -6.05 -17.90
CA GLY A 317 4.44 -7.18 -17.80
C GLY A 317 5.47 -7.21 -18.94
N ALA A 318 6.40 -8.18 -18.86
CA ALA A 318 7.50 -8.31 -19.82
C ALA A 318 7.06 -8.68 -21.25
N SER A 319 5.85 -9.22 -21.40
CA SER A 319 5.25 -9.60 -22.68
C SER A 319 3.99 -8.80 -23.00
N GLY A 320 3.78 -7.67 -22.31
CA GLY A 320 2.61 -6.81 -22.51
C GLY A 320 2.58 -6.24 -23.92
N THR A 321 1.37 -6.06 -24.47
CA THR A 321 1.15 -5.53 -25.84
C THR A 321 0.38 -4.20 -25.84
N ALA A 322 0.02 -3.69 -24.66
CA ALA A 322 -0.72 -2.45 -24.47
C ALA A 322 -0.41 -1.88 -23.08
N ASN A 323 -0.80 -0.62 -22.86
CA ASN A 323 -0.70 0.00 -21.53
C ASN A 323 -1.68 -0.65 -20.55
N ALA A 324 -1.26 -0.77 -19.29
CA ALA A 324 -2.17 -1.10 -18.19
C ALA A 324 -2.80 0.22 -17.69
N VAL A 325 -4.13 0.27 -17.62
CA VAL A 325 -4.85 1.50 -17.25
C VAL A 325 -5.87 1.19 -16.18
N VAL A 326 -5.76 1.85 -15.04
CA VAL A 326 -6.70 1.74 -13.92
C VAL A 326 -7.33 3.11 -13.73
N GLY A 327 -8.60 3.26 -14.10
CA GLY A 327 -9.39 4.47 -13.87
C GLY A 327 -9.70 4.67 -12.39
N ASN A 328 -10.35 5.79 -12.05
CA ASN A 328 -10.64 6.14 -10.66
C ASN A 328 -11.77 5.28 -10.09
N VAL A 329 -11.66 4.91 -8.81
CA VAL A 329 -12.70 4.19 -8.06
C VAL A 329 -13.99 5.01 -7.95
N GLY A 330 -13.85 6.33 -7.84
CA GLY A 330 -14.97 7.26 -7.76
C GLY A 330 -14.51 8.70 -7.87
N THR A 331 -15.11 9.57 -7.06
CA THR A 331 -14.81 11.01 -7.00
C THR A 331 -14.42 11.42 -5.58
N GLY A 332 -13.94 12.66 -5.39
CA GLY A 332 -13.55 13.16 -4.06
C GLY A 332 -12.46 12.31 -3.41
N ALA A 333 -12.71 11.78 -2.21
CA ALA A 333 -11.76 10.93 -1.48
C ALA A 333 -11.45 9.60 -2.19
N ASP A 334 -12.28 9.20 -3.15
CA ASP A 334 -12.12 7.99 -3.96
C ASP A 334 -11.67 8.30 -5.40
N ALA A 335 -11.23 9.53 -5.67
CA ALA A 335 -10.68 9.94 -6.97
C ALA A 335 -9.28 9.37 -7.23
N TYR A 336 -9.05 8.10 -6.90
CA TYR A 336 -7.81 7.36 -7.08
C TYR A 336 -8.10 6.02 -7.73
N GLY A 337 -7.17 5.50 -8.52
CA GLY A 337 -7.36 4.24 -9.23
C GLY A 337 -7.05 3.03 -8.35
N ILE A 338 -6.25 3.21 -7.29
CA ILE A 338 -6.12 2.23 -6.21
C ILE A 338 -6.53 2.91 -4.91
N VAL A 339 -7.57 2.39 -4.26
CA VAL A 339 -8.04 2.82 -2.94
C VAL A 339 -7.94 1.66 -1.96
N ASN A 340 -7.11 1.81 -0.93
CA ASN A 340 -7.07 0.88 0.20
C ASN A 340 -7.84 1.46 1.39
N ARG A 341 -8.86 0.74 1.86
CA ARG A 341 -9.62 1.08 3.09
C ARG A 341 -9.39 0.09 4.23
N SER A 342 -8.62 -0.97 3.99
CA SER A 342 -8.41 -2.05 4.93
C SER A 342 -6.94 -2.48 4.89
N SER A 343 -6.60 -3.76 4.78
CA SER A 343 -5.23 -4.25 4.89
C SER A 343 -4.66 -4.79 3.58
N ILE A 344 -3.43 -4.39 3.29
CA ILE A 344 -2.55 -4.98 2.27
C ILE A 344 -1.28 -5.44 2.98
N THR A 345 -0.93 -6.72 2.85
CA THR A 345 0.21 -7.32 3.56
C THR A 345 1.10 -8.13 2.61
N VAL A 346 2.40 -7.90 2.69
CA VAL A 346 3.41 -8.72 2.03
C VAL A 346 4.43 -9.25 3.03
N SER A 347 4.61 -10.57 2.99
CA SER A 347 5.61 -11.29 3.78
C SER A 347 6.65 -11.94 2.86
N GLY A 348 7.81 -11.29 2.77
CA GLY A 348 8.99 -11.77 2.06
C GLY A 348 9.83 -12.70 2.90
N SER A 349 9.31 -13.90 3.15
CA SER A 349 10.00 -14.97 3.88
C SER A 349 11.05 -15.71 3.03
N THR A 350 11.09 -15.47 1.71
CA THR A 350 12.14 -16.01 0.83
C THR A 350 13.34 -15.07 0.86
N ALA A 351 14.43 -15.49 1.51
CA ALA A 351 15.64 -14.69 1.64
C ALA A 351 16.19 -14.27 0.27
N GLY A 352 16.67 -13.02 0.16
CA GLY A 352 17.25 -12.48 -1.07
C GLY A 352 16.24 -12.07 -2.14
N ARG A 353 14.93 -12.09 -1.84
CA ARG A 353 13.87 -11.69 -2.77
C ARG A 353 13.27 -10.34 -2.39
N GLU A 354 13.32 -9.39 -3.32
CA GLU A 354 12.66 -8.08 -3.17
C GLU A 354 11.13 -8.22 -3.17
N THR A 355 10.45 -7.39 -2.37
CA THR A 355 9.00 -7.43 -2.22
C THR A 355 8.37 -6.04 -2.29
N ASP A 356 7.19 -5.92 -2.91
CA ASP A 356 6.44 -4.67 -3.00
C ASP A 356 4.99 -4.89 -2.57
N ALA A 357 4.41 -4.09 -1.67
CA ALA A 357 2.98 -4.23 -1.35
C ALA A 357 2.08 -3.77 -2.50
N VAL A 358 2.35 -2.58 -3.02
CA VAL A 358 1.73 -2.06 -4.23
C VAL A 358 2.82 -1.68 -5.21
N ARG A 359 2.78 -2.22 -6.42
CA ARG A 359 3.69 -1.87 -7.51
C ARG A 359 2.93 -1.42 -8.73
N VAL A 360 3.25 -0.21 -9.20
CA VAL A 360 2.79 0.33 -10.48
C VAL A 360 4.03 0.53 -11.36
N ALA A 361 4.17 -0.27 -12.40
CA ALA A 361 5.36 -0.18 -13.26
C ALA A 361 5.02 -0.56 -14.70
N GLY A 362 5.61 0.17 -15.65
CA GLY A 362 5.56 -0.18 -17.06
C GLY A 362 6.24 -1.52 -17.35
N GLY A 363 6.21 -1.90 -18.62
CA GLY A 363 6.82 -3.13 -19.11
C GLY A 363 6.75 -3.22 -20.63
N ASN A 364 7.82 -3.76 -21.25
CA ASN A 364 7.89 -3.97 -22.70
C ASN A 364 7.62 -2.70 -23.55
N GLY A 365 8.05 -1.53 -23.08
CA GLY A 365 7.81 -0.24 -23.75
C GLY A 365 6.41 0.37 -23.53
N PHE A 366 5.55 -0.29 -22.77
CA PHE A 366 4.23 0.19 -22.38
C PHE A 366 4.23 0.73 -20.94
N THR A 367 3.30 1.63 -20.65
CA THR A 367 3.16 2.25 -19.32
C THR A 367 2.12 1.55 -18.46
N ALA A 368 2.17 1.80 -17.16
CA ALA A 368 1.11 1.46 -16.21
C ALA A 368 0.58 2.75 -15.58
N SER A 369 -0.69 3.08 -15.80
CA SER A 369 -1.31 4.30 -15.31
C SER A 369 -2.40 4.00 -14.30
N VAL A 370 -2.37 4.69 -13.16
CA VAL A 370 -3.42 4.66 -12.14
C VAL A 370 -4.00 6.07 -11.99
N GLY A 371 -5.25 6.26 -12.40
CA GLY A 371 -5.93 7.56 -12.42
C GLY A 371 -5.98 8.18 -11.03
N GLY A 372 -5.57 9.44 -10.87
CA GLY A 372 -5.42 10.09 -9.55
C GLY A 372 -4.32 9.50 -8.64
N GLY A 373 -3.85 8.27 -8.90
CA GLY A 373 -2.76 7.61 -8.18
C GLY A 373 -3.24 6.60 -7.13
N VAL A 374 -2.52 6.51 -6.01
CA VAL A 374 -2.72 5.48 -4.98
C VAL A 374 -3.10 6.13 -3.65
N SER A 375 -4.21 5.70 -3.05
CA SER A 375 -4.71 6.20 -1.77
C SER A 375 -4.77 5.10 -0.72
N ASN A 376 -4.10 5.33 0.42
CA ASN A 376 -4.22 4.54 1.64
C ASN A 376 -5.04 5.36 2.66
N GLN A 377 -6.32 5.00 2.86
CA GLN A 377 -7.25 5.76 3.68
C GLN A 377 -6.97 5.61 5.19
N SER A 378 -7.59 6.45 6.02
CA SER A 378 -7.26 6.57 7.47
C SER A 378 -7.44 5.29 8.29
N THR A 379 -8.32 4.39 7.87
CA THR A 379 -8.55 3.09 8.54
C THR A 379 -7.68 1.96 7.97
N ALA A 380 -6.85 2.28 6.98
CA ALA A 380 -6.16 1.31 6.15
C ALA A 380 -4.69 1.14 6.55
N SER A 381 -4.16 -0.06 6.31
CA SER A 381 -2.76 -0.41 6.53
C SER A 381 -2.14 -1.06 5.31
N ILE A 382 -0.89 -0.68 5.04
CA ILE A 382 0.00 -1.33 4.08
C ILE A 382 1.23 -1.81 4.85
N THR A 383 1.48 -3.11 4.82
CA THR A 383 2.65 -3.72 5.46
C THR A 383 3.48 -4.48 4.44
N ALA A 384 4.77 -4.21 4.39
CA ALA A 384 5.72 -4.95 3.57
C ALA A 384 6.94 -5.38 4.38
N SER A 385 7.43 -6.58 4.12
CA SER A 385 8.68 -7.07 4.71
C SER A 385 9.42 -7.97 3.74
N ALA A 386 10.74 -7.92 3.77
CA ALA A 386 11.63 -8.82 3.04
C ALA A 386 12.79 -9.23 3.95
N ILE A 387 13.33 -10.43 3.74
CA ILE A 387 14.52 -10.92 4.46
C ILE A 387 15.71 -10.88 3.49
N ASP A 388 16.81 -10.26 3.91
CA ASP A 388 18.05 -10.11 3.14
C ASP A 388 17.85 -9.48 1.74
N ALA A 389 16.82 -8.64 1.60
CA ALA A 389 16.44 -8.00 0.34
C ALA A 389 15.64 -6.72 0.59
N ALA A 390 15.38 -5.96 -0.48
CA ALA A 390 14.60 -4.74 -0.39
C ALA A 390 13.10 -5.02 -0.15
N ALA A 391 12.46 -4.20 0.68
CA ALA A 391 11.01 -4.18 0.84
C ALA A 391 10.47 -2.79 0.52
N SER A 392 9.37 -2.72 -0.25
CA SER A 392 8.67 -1.46 -0.54
C SER A 392 7.21 -1.55 -0.11
N GLY A 393 6.68 -0.49 0.51
CA GLY A 393 5.25 -0.32 0.75
C GLY A 393 4.54 -0.03 -0.57
N ILE A 394 4.75 1.17 -1.10
CA ILE A 394 4.25 1.57 -2.42
C ILE A 394 5.46 1.85 -3.33
N ARG A 395 5.49 1.22 -4.50
CA ARG A 395 6.51 1.42 -5.52
C ARG A 395 5.90 1.88 -6.83
N VAL A 396 6.28 3.07 -7.30
CA VAL A 396 6.06 3.51 -8.67
C VAL A 396 7.36 3.32 -9.43
N GLY A 397 7.40 2.31 -10.28
CA GLY A 397 8.56 1.93 -11.07
C GLY A 397 8.64 2.69 -12.40
N ASP A 398 9.70 2.42 -13.15
CA ASP A 398 9.88 2.93 -14.52
C ASP A 398 8.62 2.70 -15.39
N GLY A 399 8.20 3.73 -16.13
CA GLY A 399 6.96 3.73 -16.92
C GLY A 399 5.66 3.67 -16.11
N GLY A 400 5.74 3.72 -14.77
CA GLY A 400 4.60 3.84 -13.87
C GLY A 400 4.13 5.30 -13.73
N ILE A 401 2.82 5.51 -13.76
CA ILE A 401 2.18 6.83 -13.65
C ILE A 401 1.15 6.76 -12.52
N ALA A 402 1.41 7.54 -11.47
CA ALA A 402 0.51 7.71 -10.33
C ALA A 402 0.62 9.17 -9.86
N PRO A 403 -0.27 10.07 -10.34
CA PRO A 403 -0.15 11.52 -10.11
C PRO A 403 0.04 11.89 -8.63
N GLU A 404 -0.68 11.22 -7.73
CA GLU A 404 -0.50 11.37 -6.28
C GLU A 404 -0.32 10.01 -5.58
N VAL A 405 0.58 9.97 -4.60
CA VAL A 405 0.60 8.90 -3.59
C VAL A 405 0.15 9.50 -2.26
N ALA A 406 -1.06 9.16 -1.84
CA ALA A 406 -1.69 9.67 -0.62
C ALA A 406 -1.72 8.60 0.47
N ASN A 407 -1.16 8.93 1.64
CA ASN A 407 -1.26 8.11 2.85
C ASN A 407 -1.93 8.90 3.97
N SER A 408 -3.15 8.50 4.35
CA SER A 408 -3.82 8.96 5.57
C SER A 408 -3.91 7.85 6.64
N GLY A 409 -3.66 6.59 6.25
CA GLY A 409 -3.57 5.45 7.15
C GLY A 409 -2.14 5.16 7.59
N ARG A 410 -1.81 3.87 7.70
CA ARG A 410 -0.48 3.41 8.11
C ARG A 410 0.25 2.69 6.99
N ILE A 411 1.49 3.09 6.71
CA ILE A 411 2.46 2.33 5.92
C ILE A 411 3.56 1.85 6.88
N THR A 412 3.83 0.54 6.92
CA THR A 412 4.89 -0.04 7.74
C THR A 412 5.75 -0.98 6.90
N VAL A 413 7.04 -0.67 6.79
CA VAL A 413 7.96 -1.42 5.91
C VAL A 413 9.19 -1.86 6.67
N ARG A 414 9.59 -3.13 6.51
CA ARG A 414 10.72 -3.73 7.22
C ARG A 414 11.68 -4.46 6.29
N GLY A 415 12.92 -4.00 6.23
CA GLY A 415 14.05 -4.73 5.63
C GLY A 415 14.71 -5.58 6.70
N ASN A 416 14.34 -6.85 6.79
CA ASN A 416 14.83 -7.78 7.80
C ASN A 416 16.12 -8.47 7.33
N ARG A 417 16.77 -9.17 8.26
CA ARG A 417 17.93 -10.03 8.00
C ARG A 417 17.67 -11.46 8.47
N THR A 418 18.30 -12.44 7.84
CA THR A 418 18.25 -13.82 8.32
C THR A 418 19.02 -13.94 9.64
N ALA A 419 18.49 -14.73 10.59
CA ALA A 419 19.25 -15.18 11.77
C ALA A 419 19.73 -16.61 11.53
N ASN A 420 21.05 -16.80 11.48
CA ASN A 420 21.64 -18.11 11.22
C ASN A 420 21.82 -18.88 12.53
N SER A 421 21.80 -20.23 12.46
CA SER A 421 21.94 -21.10 13.63
C SER A 421 23.32 -21.03 14.31
N ASP A 422 24.33 -20.50 13.62
CA ASP A 422 25.67 -20.25 14.14
C ASP A 422 25.80 -18.91 14.87
N GLY A 423 24.69 -18.16 15.02
CA GLY A 423 24.66 -16.84 15.65
C GLY A 423 25.10 -15.69 14.73
N THR A 424 25.40 -15.97 13.47
CA THR A 424 25.64 -14.92 12.46
C THR A 424 24.33 -14.38 11.89
N PHE A 425 24.41 -13.23 11.24
CA PHE A 425 23.27 -12.61 10.57
C PHE A 425 23.48 -12.52 9.07
N GLY A 426 22.39 -12.60 8.31
CA GLY A 426 22.36 -12.33 6.88
C GLY A 426 22.63 -10.86 6.56
N ALA A 427 22.70 -10.55 5.27
CA ALA A 427 23.06 -9.21 4.77
C ALA A 427 22.05 -8.12 5.17
N GLY A 428 20.81 -8.49 5.49
CA GLY A 428 19.75 -7.53 5.74
C GLY A 428 19.22 -6.85 4.48
N GLY A 429 18.34 -5.87 4.65
CA GLY A 429 17.53 -5.34 3.57
C GLY A 429 17.29 -3.84 3.66
N ASN A 430 17.30 -3.17 2.51
CA ASN A 430 16.78 -1.80 2.42
C ASN A 430 15.26 -1.81 2.62
N ALA A 431 14.72 -0.72 3.12
CA ALA A 431 13.28 -0.57 3.33
C ALA A 431 12.81 0.77 2.76
N TYR A 432 11.69 0.75 2.04
CA TYR A 432 11.12 1.92 1.40
C TYR A 432 9.64 2.05 1.75
N GLY A 433 9.23 3.11 2.44
CA GLY A 433 7.81 3.40 2.67
C GLY A 433 7.11 3.66 1.33
N ILE A 434 7.55 4.72 0.66
CA ILE A 434 7.18 5.07 -0.71
C ILE A 434 8.46 5.14 -1.55
N ARG A 435 8.47 4.44 -2.68
CA ARG A 435 9.59 4.39 -3.63
C ARG A 435 9.14 4.84 -5.01
N VAL A 436 9.77 5.87 -5.53
CA VAL A 436 9.57 6.36 -6.90
C VAL A 436 10.88 6.16 -7.65
N ASP A 437 10.90 5.23 -8.60
CA ASP A 437 12.10 4.94 -9.40
C ASP A 437 12.28 5.96 -10.52
N SER A 438 13.48 6.01 -11.10
CA SER A 438 13.74 6.76 -12.33
C SER A 438 12.77 6.32 -13.45
N GLY A 439 12.24 7.26 -14.20
CA GLY A 439 11.29 7.01 -15.30
C GLY A 439 9.83 6.86 -14.85
N ALA A 440 9.56 6.91 -13.55
CA ALA A 440 8.20 7.07 -13.02
C ALA A 440 7.70 8.52 -13.14
N SER A 441 6.37 8.69 -13.14
CA SER A 441 5.69 9.99 -13.06
C SER A 441 4.81 10.05 -11.81
N VAL A 442 5.21 10.88 -10.86
CA VAL A 442 4.49 11.18 -9.61
C VAL A 442 4.62 12.67 -9.35
N ASP A 443 3.50 13.39 -9.28
CA ASP A 443 3.50 14.85 -9.12
C ASP A 443 3.65 15.22 -7.64
N SER A 444 2.91 14.53 -6.77
CA SER A 444 2.88 14.79 -5.33
C SER A 444 2.85 13.54 -4.45
N VAL A 445 3.37 13.68 -3.24
CA VAL A 445 3.23 12.72 -2.15
C VAL A 445 2.61 13.42 -0.95
N THR A 446 1.49 12.90 -0.45
CA THR A 446 0.78 13.46 0.71
C THR A 446 0.74 12.43 1.83
N ASN A 447 1.31 12.77 2.99
CA ASN A 447 1.22 11.98 4.21
C ASN A 447 0.44 12.74 5.29
N SER A 448 -0.76 12.27 5.62
CA SER A 448 -1.58 12.72 6.74
C SER A 448 -1.81 11.63 7.79
N GLY A 449 -1.14 10.48 7.64
CA GLY A 449 -1.09 9.40 8.64
C GLY A 449 0.37 9.04 8.99
N THR A 450 0.66 7.75 9.14
CA THR A 450 1.99 7.28 9.54
C THR A 450 2.70 6.53 8.42
N ILE A 451 3.92 6.94 8.10
CA ILE A 451 4.91 6.15 7.37
C ILE A 451 6.01 5.76 8.36
N GLN A 452 6.14 4.46 8.63
CA GLN A 452 7.18 3.92 9.51
C GLN A 452 8.03 2.89 8.77
N VAL A 453 9.32 3.12 8.72
CA VAL A 453 10.26 2.30 7.94
C VAL A 453 11.44 1.90 8.80
N SER A 454 11.76 0.62 8.81
CA SER A 454 12.95 0.09 9.50
C SER A 454 13.80 -0.78 8.57
N ALA A 455 15.10 -0.54 8.55
CA ALA A 455 16.08 -1.38 7.86
C ALA A 455 17.06 -2.00 8.84
N ASN A 456 17.44 -3.25 8.57
CA ASN A 456 18.41 -4.02 9.33
C ASN A 456 19.51 -4.50 8.38
N GLY A 457 20.72 -4.69 8.91
CA GLY A 457 21.94 -5.07 8.19
C GLY A 457 22.91 -3.91 8.02
N ASP A 458 24.21 -4.18 8.14
CA ASP A 458 25.23 -3.15 7.92
C ASP A 458 25.17 -2.58 6.50
N ASN A 459 25.36 -1.27 6.40
CA ASN A 459 25.28 -0.48 5.16
C ASN A 459 23.93 -0.60 4.44
N LYS A 460 22.85 -0.87 5.18
CA LYS A 460 21.48 -0.78 4.67
C LYS A 460 20.88 0.58 4.95
N THR A 461 19.75 0.82 4.32
CA THR A 461 19.09 2.12 4.42
C THR A 461 17.58 1.99 4.57
N ALA A 462 17.03 2.73 5.53
CA ALA A 462 15.61 2.96 5.68
C ALA A 462 15.24 4.28 5.01
N TYR A 463 14.30 4.22 4.07
CA TYR A 463 13.75 5.36 3.35
C TYR A 463 12.26 5.52 3.66
N GLY A 464 11.86 6.60 4.33
CA GLY A 464 10.44 6.94 4.47
C GLY A 464 9.82 7.18 3.09
N ILE A 465 10.35 8.18 2.38
CA ILE A 465 10.05 8.48 0.98
C ILE A 465 11.37 8.55 0.21
N TYR A 466 11.49 7.76 -0.86
CA TYR A 466 12.60 7.81 -1.80
C TYR A 466 12.09 8.17 -3.19
N SER A 467 12.72 9.14 -3.85
CA SER A 467 12.45 9.45 -5.25
C SER A 467 13.73 9.63 -6.07
N ALA A 468 13.86 8.83 -7.12
CA ALA A 468 14.81 9.04 -8.20
C ALA A 468 14.19 9.75 -9.41
N ALA A 469 12.88 10.00 -9.39
CA ALA A 469 12.18 10.87 -10.35
C ALA A 469 11.89 12.24 -9.74
N GLY A 470 11.46 13.19 -10.57
CA GLY A 470 11.05 14.51 -10.11
C GLY A 470 9.65 14.47 -9.46
N VAL A 471 9.59 14.47 -8.14
CA VAL A 471 8.36 14.75 -7.37
C VAL A 471 8.35 16.23 -7.06
N SER A 472 7.26 16.94 -7.38
CA SER A 472 7.21 18.40 -7.21
C SER A 472 6.93 18.82 -5.77
N THR A 473 6.01 18.11 -5.10
CA THR A 473 5.56 18.47 -3.75
C THR A 473 5.47 17.26 -2.85
N ILE A 474 6.04 17.38 -1.65
CA ILE A 474 5.85 16.43 -0.55
C ILE A 474 5.17 17.18 0.59
N THR A 475 4.00 16.71 1.03
CA THR A 475 3.28 17.30 2.17
C THR A 475 3.20 16.28 3.29
N ASN A 476 3.67 16.63 4.47
CA ASN A 476 3.56 15.84 5.69
C ASN A 476 2.79 16.61 6.77
N SER A 477 1.63 16.10 7.17
CA SER A 477 0.85 16.65 8.28
C SER A 477 0.76 15.73 9.49
N ASP A 478 1.41 14.56 9.44
CA ASP A 478 1.54 13.63 10.57
C ASP A 478 2.95 13.01 10.56
N THR A 479 3.12 11.68 10.56
CA THR A 479 4.41 11.07 10.93
C THR A 479 5.11 10.42 9.74
N ILE A 480 6.36 10.83 9.49
CA ILE A 480 7.32 10.08 8.66
C ILE A 480 8.50 9.72 9.54
N GLN A 481 8.75 8.43 9.71
CA GLN A 481 9.83 7.92 10.55
C GLN A 481 10.62 6.85 9.81
N ALA A 482 11.92 7.10 9.63
CA ALA A 482 12.89 6.13 9.17
C ALA A 482 13.86 5.78 10.31
N VAL A 483 14.10 4.50 10.54
CA VAL A 483 14.93 4.03 11.66
C VAL A 483 15.85 2.90 11.20
N GLY A 484 17.09 2.92 11.68
CA GLY A 484 18.00 1.78 11.59
C GLY A 484 17.95 0.91 12.84
N ALA A 485 18.23 -0.38 12.70
CA ALA A 485 18.37 -1.26 13.86
C ALA A 485 19.51 -0.79 14.79
N SER A 486 19.26 -0.83 16.10
CA SER A 486 20.23 -0.37 17.11
C SER A 486 21.51 -1.21 17.07
N GLY A 487 22.67 -0.54 17.07
CA GLY A 487 23.98 -1.20 17.05
C GLY A 487 24.45 -1.62 15.66
N GLU A 488 23.73 -1.24 14.59
CA GLU A 488 24.08 -1.53 13.21
C GLU A 488 24.37 -0.23 12.44
N ASN A 489 25.23 -0.31 11.42
CA ASN A 489 25.52 0.83 10.55
C ASN A 489 24.42 0.98 9.49
N VAL A 490 23.26 1.50 9.88
CA VAL A 490 22.11 1.72 8.99
C VAL A 490 21.85 3.21 8.83
N SER A 491 21.77 3.68 7.58
CA SER A 491 21.33 5.04 7.27
C SER A 491 19.81 5.15 7.36
N ALA A 492 19.30 6.25 7.92
CA ALA A 492 17.88 6.50 8.06
C ALA A 492 17.53 7.85 7.41
N TYR A 493 16.92 7.79 6.23
CA TYR A 493 16.41 8.96 5.52
C TYR A 493 14.89 8.97 5.59
N ALA A 494 14.32 9.95 6.29
CA ALA A 494 12.88 10.13 6.26
C ALA A 494 12.43 10.51 4.84
N ILE A 495 13.21 11.34 4.15
CA ILE A 495 12.99 11.75 2.76
C ILE A 495 14.33 11.79 2.03
N ASP A 496 14.42 11.14 0.87
CA ASP A 496 15.56 11.24 -0.04
C ASP A 496 15.07 11.45 -1.48
N THR A 497 15.33 12.63 -2.02
CA THR A 497 15.07 13.01 -3.42
C THR A 497 16.36 13.37 -4.16
N SER A 498 17.51 13.05 -3.57
CA SER A 498 18.83 13.51 -4.02
C SER A 498 19.27 13.00 -5.39
N ALA A 499 18.60 11.96 -5.90
CA ALA A 499 18.82 11.43 -7.24
C ALA A 499 18.10 12.26 -8.34
N SER A 500 17.20 13.18 -7.97
CA SER A 500 16.50 14.07 -8.90
C SER A 500 17.22 15.42 -9.04
N ALA A 501 17.18 15.98 -10.26
CA ALA A 501 17.61 17.36 -10.52
C ALA A 501 16.43 18.36 -10.49
N ALA A 502 15.20 17.88 -10.33
CA ALA A 502 14.03 18.72 -10.16
C ALA A 502 13.97 19.29 -8.74
N GLY A 503 13.51 20.53 -8.60
CA GLY A 503 13.27 21.14 -7.29
C GLY A 503 12.02 20.57 -6.63
N VAL A 504 12.05 20.46 -5.31
CA VAL A 504 10.98 19.90 -4.47
C VAL A 504 10.52 20.93 -3.46
N THR A 505 9.19 21.04 -3.28
CA THR A 505 8.60 21.74 -2.14
C THR A 505 8.18 20.74 -1.08
N LEU A 506 8.85 20.73 0.07
CA LEU A 506 8.49 19.98 1.27
C LEU A 506 7.70 20.86 2.23
N ASN A 507 6.43 20.54 2.46
CA ASN A 507 5.60 21.18 3.47
C ASN A 507 5.43 20.24 4.67
N ASN A 508 5.88 20.65 5.85
CA ASN A 508 5.79 19.85 7.07
C ASN A 508 5.03 20.61 8.17
N SER A 509 3.90 20.06 8.58
CA SER A 509 3.20 20.43 9.83
C SER A 509 3.09 19.28 10.82
N GLY A 510 3.67 18.12 10.48
CA GLY A 510 3.73 16.93 11.33
C GLY A 510 5.14 16.68 11.87
N THR A 511 5.46 15.41 12.12
CA THR A 511 6.77 14.95 12.58
C THR A 511 7.54 14.24 11.46
N ILE A 512 8.77 14.66 11.23
CA ILE A 512 9.75 13.98 10.39
C ILE A 512 10.91 13.53 11.28
N SER A 513 11.18 12.22 11.33
CA SER A 513 12.27 11.62 12.09
C SER A 513 13.16 10.78 11.19
N GLY A 514 14.42 11.20 11.06
CA GLY A 514 15.38 10.73 10.06
C GLY A 514 15.86 11.88 9.17
N ALA A 515 16.97 11.69 8.48
CA ALA A 515 17.56 12.74 7.64
C ALA A 515 16.68 13.05 6.41
N VAL A 516 16.73 14.30 5.96
CA VAL A 516 16.12 14.79 4.72
C VAL A 516 17.23 15.13 3.74
N ARG A 517 17.24 14.48 2.59
CA ARG A 517 18.24 14.69 1.54
C ARG A 517 17.57 15.10 0.24
N LEU A 518 17.92 16.27 -0.27
CA LEU A 518 17.34 16.87 -1.47
C LEU A 518 18.36 16.94 -2.60
N GLY A 519 17.91 17.41 -3.75
CA GLY A 519 18.56 17.21 -5.05
C GLY A 519 19.48 18.34 -5.47
N ALA A 520 19.68 18.47 -6.79
CA ALA A 520 20.38 19.62 -7.38
C ALA A 520 19.43 20.76 -7.78
N GLY A 521 18.12 20.55 -7.63
CA GLY A 521 17.09 21.52 -7.94
C GLY A 521 17.02 22.66 -6.93
N SER A 522 16.20 23.67 -7.21
CA SER A 522 15.86 24.68 -6.21
C SER A 522 14.81 24.14 -5.27
N ASP A 523 15.22 23.76 -4.07
CA ASP A 523 14.39 23.10 -3.09
C ASP A 523 13.85 24.08 -2.04
N THR A 524 12.62 23.86 -1.58
CA THR A 524 11.96 24.64 -0.53
C THR A 524 11.48 23.72 0.57
N VAL A 525 11.91 23.96 1.80
CA VAL A 525 11.43 23.25 3.00
C VAL A 525 10.69 24.24 3.89
N ASN A 526 9.39 24.01 4.07
CA ASN A 526 8.52 24.78 4.94
C ASN A 526 8.15 23.93 6.16
N VAL A 527 8.47 24.42 7.36
CA VAL A 527 8.09 23.78 8.62
C VAL A 527 7.14 24.71 9.37
N THR A 528 5.85 24.33 9.41
CA THR A 528 4.77 25.11 10.02
C THR A 528 4.19 24.36 11.21
N ASP A 529 4.56 24.76 12.42
CA ASP A 529 4.20 24.08 13.69
C ASP A 529 4.60 22.60 13.80
N GLY A 530 5.29 22.06 12.79
CA GLY A 530 5.81 20.69 12.75
C GLY A 530 7.22 20.56 13.32
N THR A 531 7.72 19.33 13.34
CA THR A 531 9.07 18.98 13.78
C THR A 531 9.84 18.23 12.70
N VAL A 532 11.13 18.53 12.58
CA VAL A 532 12.09 17.78 11.78
C VAL A 532 13.27 17.44 12.68
N THR A 533 13.54 16.15 12.88
CA THR A 533 14.68 15.66 13.65
C THR A 533 15.55 14.78 12.77
N GLY A 534 16.77 15.25 12.49
CA GLY A 534 17.70 14.65 11.55
C GLY A 534 18.32 15.73 10.65
N ALA A 535 19.43 15.38 10.00
CA ALA A 535 20.12 16.34 9.12
C ALA A 535 19.27 16.68 7.89
N ILE A 536 19.28 17.95 7.47
CA ILE A 536 18.70 18.42 6.21
C ILE A 536 19.83 18.79 5.26
N SER A 537 19.92 18.11 4.11
CA SER A 537 20.88 18.39 3.05
C SER A 537 20.14 18.85 1.81
N PHE A 538 20.25 20.13 1.46
CA PHE A 538 19.58 20.72 0.31
C PHE A 538 20.26 20.43 -1.02
N GLY A 539 21.55 20.08 -1.02
CA GLY A 539 22.30 19.85 -2.25
C GLY A 539 22.52 21.12 -3.07
N GLY A 540 22.30 21.03 -4.38
CA GLY A 540 22.54 22.10 -5.34
C GLY A 540 21.42 23.15 -5.37
N GLY A 541 21.47 24.07 -6.34
CA GLY A 541 20.37 25.01 -6.58
C GLY A 541 20.24 26.16 -5.58
N ALA A 542 19.22 26.99 -5.79
CA ALA A 542 18.88 28.09 -4.89
C ALA A 542 17.76 27.64 -3.94
N ASN A 543 18.12 27.38 -2.68
CA ASN A 543 17.28 26.70 -1.71
C ASN A 543 16.71 27.62 -0.64
N VAL A 544 15.61 27.21 -0.04
CA VAL A 544 14.92 27.95 1.02
C VAL A 544 14.55 27.02 2.18
N LEU A 545 14.89 27.42 3.40
CA LEU A 545 14.37 26.86 4.64
C LEU A 545 13.49 27.92 5.33
N SER A 546 12.20 27.63 5.48
CA SER A 546 11.24 28.49 6.18
C SER A 546 10.72 27.78 7.43
N ILE A 547 10.85 28.41 8.59
CA ILE A 547 10.36 27.89 9.87
C ILE A 547 9.33 28.86 10.45
N SER A 548 8.10 28.39 10.66
CA SER A 548 7.03 29.18 11.26
C SER A 548 6.43 28.38 12.42
N GLY A 549 6.79 28.73 13.66
CA GLY A 549 6.31 28.04 14.87
C GLY A 549 6.85 26.61 15.09
N GLY A 550 7.42 25.97 14.05
CA GLY A 550 7.95 24.61 14.10
C GLY A 550 9.37 24.49 14.68
N THR A 551 9.91 23.27 14.70
CA THR A 551 11.27 22.96 15.15
C THR A 551 12.04 22.15 14.12
N VAL A 552 13.27 22.56 13.83
CA VAL A 552 14.25 21.78 13.06
C VAL A 552 15.44 21.50 13.97
N SER A 553 15.79 20.24 14.19
CA SER A 553 16.93 19.84 15.03
C SER A 553 17.81 18.83 14.28
N GLY A 554 19.10 19.14 14.15
CA GLY A 554 20.07 18.37 13.37
C GLY A 554 21.02 19.28 12.57
N GLY A 555 21.89 18.67 11.76
CA GLY A 555 22.72 19.42 10.83
C GLY A 555 21.92 19.99 9.65
N VAL A 556 22.31 21.16 9.14
CA VAL A 556 21.74 21.72 7.90
C VAL A 556 22.88 22.04 6.94
N SER A 557 22.73 21.70 5.66
CA SER A 557 23.72 22.03 4.63
C SER A 557 23.10 22.27 3.26
N ALA A 558 23.78 23.06 2.44
CA ALA A 558 23.44 23.30 1.03
C ALA A 558 24.70 23.20 0.16
N SER A 559 25.47 22.12 0.35
CA SER A 559 26.72 21.90 -0.39
C SER A 559 26.45 21.80 -1.89
N GLY A 560 27.05 22.71 -2.67
CA GLY A 560 26.84 22.83 -4.12
C GLY A 560 25.74 23.82 -4.54
N GLY A 561 25.08 24.48 -3.58
CA GLY A 561 24.02 25.46 -3.82
C GLY A 561 24.10 26.66 -2.85
N THR A 562 22.97 27.37 -2.72
CA THR A 562 22.81 28.47 -1.76
C THR A 562 21.58 28.23 -0.89
N LEU A 563 21.58 28.71 0.36
CA LEU A 563 20.45 28.55 1.27
C LEU A 563 19.97 29.90 1.82
N ALA A 564 18.70 30.24 1.62
CA ALA A 564 18.04 31.31 2.34
C ALA A 564 17.30 30.74 3.56
N LEU A 565 17.53 31.34 4.74
CA LEU A 565 16.83 30.97 5.98
C LEU A 565 15.85 32.07 6.38
N GLY A 566 14.57 31.72 6.48
CA GLY A 566 13.50 32.56 7.01
C GLY A 566 12.84 31.93 8.23
N MET A 567 12.66 32.71 9.30
CA MET A 567 12.00 32.28 10.52
C MET A 567 10.97 33.32 10.99
N THR A 568 9.76 32.86 11.27
CA THR A 568 8.66 33.63 11.85
C THR A 568 8.16 32.90 13.11
N GLY A 569 8.95 32.97 14.19
CA GLY A 569 8.84 32.06 15.34
C GLY A 569 9.58 30.73 15.12
N GLY A 570 9.39 29.77 16.03
CA GLY A 570 9.97 28.43 15.94
C GLY A 570 11.43 28.33 16.36
N THR A 571 11.99 27.11 16.28
CA THR A 571 13.36 26.79 16.72
C THR A 571 14.16 26.13 15.59
N LEU A 572 15.38 26.63 15.36
CA LEU A 572 16.41 25.94 14.60
C LEU A 572 17.51 25.52 15.57
N ASP A 573 17.73 24.22 15.72
CA ASP A 573 18.68 23.61 16.66
C ASP A 573 19.77 22.88 15.87
N LEU A 574 20.89 23.56 15.65
CA LEU A 574 22.03 23.04 14.88
C LEU A 574 22.96 22.29 15.82
N THR A 575 22.88 20.96 15.74
CA THR A 575 23.64 20.03 16.59
C THR A 575 25.02 19.67 16.02
N SER A 576 25.41 20.27 14.88
CA SER A 576 26.75 20.16 14.30
C SER A 576 27.57 21.41 14.61
N GLN A 577 28.88 21.24 14.82
CA GLN A 577 29.80 22.36 14.99
C GLN A 577 30.21 23.03 13.66
N ASP A 578 29.88 22.39 12.53
CA ASP A 578 30.15 22.92 11.19
C ASP A 578 29.38 24.22 10.94
N GLY A 579 30.03 25.19 10.30
CA GLY A 579 29.39 26.43 9.91
C GLY A 579 28.27 26.24 8.89
N LEU A 580 27.22 27.05 9.03
CA LEU A 580 26.12 27.08 8.07
C LEU A 580 26.26 28.31 7.17
N ALA A 581 26.62 28.06 5.90
CA ALA A 581 26.66 29.09 4.87
C ALA A 581 25.24 29.42 4.37
N LEU A 582 24.88 30.70 4.41
CA LEU A 582 23.57 31.24 4.05
C LEU A 582 23.70 32.35 3.02
N GLN A 583 22.74 32.43 2.10
CA GLN A 583 22.58 33.58 1.21
C GLN A 583 21.91 34.75 1.93
N SER A 584 20.97 34.47 2.83
CA SER A 584 20.26 35.45 3.64
C SER A 584 19.72 34.79 4.90
N LEU A 585 19.62 35.58 5.97
CA LEU A 585 19.03 35.17 7.24
C LEU A 585 17.98 36.19 7.67
N SER A 586 16.75 35.74 7.93
CA SER A 586 15.73 36.56 8.58
C SER A 586 15.09 35.79 9.71
N ALA A 587 15.28 36.25 10.95
CA ALA A 587 14.63 35.73 12.14
C ALA A 587 13.70 36.80 12.72
N SER A 588 12.43 36.46 12.94
CA SER A 588 11.40 37.40 13.39
C SER A 588 10.47 36.75 14.42
N GLY A 589 9.80 37.58 15.24
CA GLY A 589 8.96 37.08 16.32
C GLY A 589 9.77 36.30 17.35
N ALA A 590 9.21 35.25 17.94
CA ALA A 590 9.87 34.43 18.97
C ALA A 590 10.75 33.32 18.37
N SER A 591 11.53 33.61 17.31
CA SER A 591 12.45 32.65 16.71
C SER A 591 13.64 32.35 17.62
N LYS A 592 14.08 31.10 17.69
CA LYS A 592 15.23 30.67 18.47
C LYS A 592 16.22 29.90 17.61
N ILE A 593 17.48 30.34 17.56
CA ILE A 593 18.57 29.61 16.91
C ILE A 593 19.47 29.05 18.01
N ILE A 594 19.69 27.73 18.02
CA ILE A 594 20.57 27.06 18.95
C ILE A 594 21.78 26.53 18.18
N LEU A 595 22.97 26.79 18.69
CA LEU A 595 24.24 26.45 18.06
C LEU A 595 25.11 25.66 19.02
N ASP A 596 25.58 24.49 18.59
CA ASP A 596 26.57 23.71 19.31
C ASP A 596 27.99 24.27 19.04
N VAL A 597 28.64 24.77 20.08
CA VAL A 597 29.95 25.44 20.02
C VAL A 597 31.02 24.54 20.63
N GLY A 598 31.93 24.06 19.79
CA GLY A 598 33.15 23.38 20.22
C GLY A 598 34.40 24.06 19.69
N THR A 599 35.51 23.33 19.67
CA THR A 599 36.82 23.81 19.21
C THR A 599 36.80 24.29 17.76
N ASP A 600 36.14 23.55 16.86
CA ASP A 600 36.09 23.82 15.41
C ASP A 600 34.88 24.66 14.97
N PHE A 601 34.16 25.29 15.90
CA PHE A 601 32.97 26.09 15.59
C PHE A 601 33.28 27.29 14.68
N THR A 602 32.56 27.41 13.57
CA THR A 602 32.69 28.53 12.61
C THR A 602 31.45 29.42 12.47
N GLY A 603 30.36 29.15 13.21
CA GLY A 603 29.19 30.02 13.27
C GLY A 603 28.32 30.05 12.00
N LEU A 604 27.41 31.03 11.95
CA LEU A 604 26.57 31.29 10.78
C LEU A 604 27.28 32.27 9.84
N GLU A 605 27.47 31.87 8.59
CA GLU A 605 28.13 32.68 7.56
C GLU A 605 27.11 33.16 6.53
N VAL A 606 26.66 34.41 6.64
CA VAL A 606 25.64 34.98 5.76
C VAL A 606 26.30 35.82 4.67
N ALA A 607 26.24 35.38 3.42
CA ALA A 607 26.79 36.14 2.29
C ALA A 607 26.05 37.48 2.06
N GLY A 608 24.73 37.48 2.27
CA GLY A 608 23.87 38.65 2.18
C GLY A 608 23.57 39.30 3.54
N ALA A 609 22.39 39.90 3.66
CA ALA A 609 21.95 40.53 4.90
C ALA A 609 21.42 39.52 5.92
N ALA A 610 21.63 39.81 7.20
CA ALA A 610 21.03 39.11 8.33
C ALA A 610 20.12 40.07 9.13
N SER A 611 18.88 39.67 9.39
CA SER A 611 17.94 40.48 10.17
C SER A 611 17.37 39.70 11.36
N PHE A 612 17.34 40.32 12.54
CA PHE A 612 16.74 39.79 13.75
C PHE A 612 15.69 40.78 14.26
N THR A 613 14.43 40.39 14.36
CA THR A 613 13.32 41.31 14.71
C THR A 613 12.38 40.71 15.75
N GLY A 614 11.67 41.54 16.51
CA GLY A 614 10.68 41.07 17.49
C GLY A 614 11.29 40.57 18.80
N THR A 615 11.37 39.26 19.03
CA THR A 615 11.97 38.66 20.25
C THR A 615 12.85 37.47 19.92
N SER A 616 13.51 37.52 18.76
CA SER A 616 14.33 36.42 18.26
C SER A 616 15.63 36.32 19.05
N THR A 617 16.04 35.10 19.39
CA THR A 617 17.21 34.85 20.25
C THR A 617 18.16 33.84 19.63
N ILE A 618 19.43 33.94 20.03
CA ILE A 618 20.43 32.91 19.80
C ILE A 618 20.80 32.27 21.15
N GLN A 619 20.96 30.95 21.16
CA GLN A 619 21.44 30.18 22.29
C GLN A 619 22.66 29.39 21.87
N LEU A 620 23.66 29.32 22.74
CA LEU A 620 24.86 28.52 22.52
C LEU A 620 24.83 27.33 23.47
N ASN A 621 25.05 26.13 22.94
CA ASN A 621 25.34 24.92 23.70
C ASN A 621 26.83 24.68 23.59
N ILE A 622 27.57 24.75 24.68
CA ILE A 622 29.01 24.53 24.64
C ILE A 622 29.27 23.02 24.68
N THR A 623 29.97 22.47 23.69
CA THR A 623 30.25 21.03 23.60
C THR A 623 31.63 20.67 24.12
N ASP A 624 32.61 21.57 23.94
CA ASP A 624 33.98 21.41 24.45
C ASP A 624 34.26 22.40 25.58
N LEU A 625 34.91 21.93 26.66
CA LEU A 625 35.23 22.79 27.80
C LEU A 625 36.22 23.90 27.40
N MET A 626 35.84 25.16 27.62
CA MET A 626 36.75 26.29 27.35
C MET A 626 37.74 26.47 28.51
N ALA A 627 39.03 26.31 28.23
CA ALA A 627 40.09 26.45 29.24
C ALA A 627 40.43 27.92 29.58
N GLY A 628 40.06 28.86 28.70
CA GLY A 628 40.34 30.29 28.85
C GLY A 628 39.27 31.15 28.18
N GLU A 629 39.50 32.46 28.19
CA GLU A 629 38.66 33.43 27.48
C GLU A 629 38.72 33.20 25.96
N ARG A 630 37.57 33.20 25.31
CA ARG A 630 37.43 32.97 23.88
C ARG A 630 36.33 33.87 23.32
N THR A 631 36.68 34.62 22.29
CA THR A 631 35.72 35.27 21.40
C THR A 631 35.11 34.24 20.44
N ILE A 632 33.79 34.14 20.43
CA ILE A 632 33.03 33.27 19.53
C ILE A 632 32.27 34.16 18.56
N ASN A 633 32.57 34.03 17.27
CA ASN A 633 31.83 34.67 16.20
C ASN A 633 30.60 33.82 15.87
N VAL A 634 29.43 34.30 16.29
CA VAL A 634 28.17 33.55 16.19
C VAL A 634 27.55 33.73 14.81
N VAL A 635 27.58 34.96 14.30
CA VAL A 635 27.05 35.32 12.99
C VAL A 635 28.00 36.28 12.32
N THR A 636 28.28 36.06 11.03
CA THR A 636 28.91 37.04 10.14
C THR A 636 27.99 37.31 8.96
N ALA A 637 27.85 38.58 8.53
CA ALA A 637 26.96 38.95 7.43
C ALA A 637 27.61 39.96 6.48
N GLY A 638 27.86 39.55 5.23
CA GLY A 638 28.49 40.40 4.21
C GLY A 638 27.59 41.53 3.69
N GLY A 639 26.27 41.40 3.85
CA GLY A 639 25.26 42.42 3.51
C GLY A 639 24.79 43.27 4.70
N GLY A 640 25.41 43.10 5.86
CA GLY A 640 25.09 43.79 7.11
C GLY A 640 24.08 43.05 8.00
N ILE A 641 24.13 43.38 9.29
CA ILE A 641 23.26 42.87 10.35
C ILE A 641 22.33 44.00 10.82
N THR A 642 21.04 43.72 10.87
CA THR A 642 20.03 44.62 11.44
C THR A 642 19.28 43.95 12.58
N THR A 643 19.15 44.63 13.71
CA THR A 643 18.30 44.18 14.82
C THR A 643 17.59 45.35 15.50
N ASP A 644 16.35 45.14 15.94
CA ASP A 644 15.58 46.08 16.77
C ASP A 644 15.74 45.81 18.28
N HIS A 645 16.49 44.77 18.67
CA HIS A 645 16.70 44.35 20.06
C HIS A 645 18.13 43.82 20.35
N PRO A 646 19.19 44.62 20.06
CA PRO A 646 20.58 44.18 20.19
C PRO A 646 20.96 43.69 21.59
N ASP A 647 20.35 44.23 22.65
CA ASP A 647 20.66 43.89 24.04
C ASP A 647 20.09 42.52 24.49
N THR A 648 19.16 41.94 23.72
CA THR A 648 18.45 40.70 24.12
C THR A 648 18.62 39.55 23.15
N ILE A 649 19.32 39.75 22.02
CA ILE A 649 19.57 38.70 21.04
C ILE A 649 20.41 37.54 21.61
N LEU A 650 21.38 37.87 22.46
CA LEU A 650 22.32 36.95 23.09
C LEU A 650 22.61 37.48 24.50
N THR A 651 22.27 36.72 25.54
CA THR A 651 22.40 37.15 26.95
C THR A 651 23.14 36.11 27.78
N ALA A 652 23.33 36.37 29.08
CA ALA A 652 23.92 35.39 29.99
C ALA A 652 23.09 34.08 30.08
N ASP A 653 21.77 34.14 29.83
CA ASP A 653 20.90 32.97 29.81
C ASP A 653 21.04 32.16 28.50
N SER A 654 21.63 32.76 27.46
CA SER A 654 21.92 32.09 26.18
C SER A 654 23.04 31.07 26.27
N VAL A 655 23.85 31.06 27.34
CA VAL A 655 25.00 30.16 27.51
C VAL A 655 24.83 29.25 28.75
N PRO A 656 25.54 28.12 28.86
CA PRO A 656 25.54 27.31 30.07
C PRO A 656 26.03 28.10 31.28
N TYR A 657 25.48 27.82 32.47
CA TYR A 657 25.74 28.63 33.67
C TYR A 657 27.21 28.61 34.10
N ILE A 658 27.97 27.58 33.71
CA ILE A 658 29.40 27.46 33.97
C ILE A 658 30.26 28.50 33.23
N TYR A 659 29.69 29.21 32.24
CA TYR A 659 30.37 30.28 31.51
C TYR A 659 29.88 31.66 31.97
N ALA A 660 30.82 32.60 32.05
CA ALA A 660 30.55 34.01 32.18
C ALA A 660 30.58 34.64 30.78
N VAL A 661 29.66 35.59 30.57
CA VAL A 661 29.63 36.44 29.39
C VAL A 661 30.34 37.74 29.77
N ASP A 662 31.53 37.96 29.22
CA ASP A 662 32.33 39.15 29.52
C ASP A 662 31.92 40.31 28.59
N ASP A 663 31.67 40.02 27.30
CA ASP A 663 31.16 41.00 26.33
C ASP A 663 30.25 40.35 25.28
N VAL A 664 29.30 41.13 24.77
CA VAL A 664 28.47 40.79 23.60
C VAL A 664 28.56 41.94 22.61
N SER A 665 29.12 41.68 21.43
CA SER A 665 29.25 42.67 20.37
C SER A 665 28.26 42.40 19.26
N VAL A 666 27.36 43.36 19.01
CA VAL A 666 26.45 43.36 17.84
C VAL A 666 26.89 44.48 16.91
N GLY A 667 27.80 44.13 16.01
CA GLY A 667 28.34 45.04 15.00
C GLY A 667 27.52 45.07 13.71
N ALA A 668 27.95 45.92 12.78
CA ALA A 668 27.33 46.01 11.45
C ALA A 668 27.48 44.71 10.64
N ASP A 669 28.58 43.97 10.82
CA ASP A 669 28.90 42.80 9.99
C ASP A 669 29.06 41.49 10.79
N ALA A 670 29.05 41.56 12.13
CA ALA A 670 29.26 40.40 12.99
C ALA A 670 28.53 40.50 14.34
N ILE A 671 28.06 39.36 14.83
CA ILE A 671 27.65 39.15 16.22
C ILE A 671 28.69 38.23 16.88
N SER A 672 29.33 38.71 17.94
CA SER A 672 30.31 37.94 18.70
C SER A 672 30.05 37.99 20.20
N ILE A 673 30.54 36.99 20.91
CA ILE A 673 30.46 36.89 22.36
C ILE A 673 31.80 36.46 22.95
N ASP A 674 32.23 37.17 23.99
CA ASP A 674 33.42 36.81 24.75
C ASP A 674 33.00 35.97 25.96
N LEU A 675 33.43 34.71 25.93
CA LEU A 675 33.11 33.73 26.96
C LEU A 675 34.36 33.31 27.71
N ARG A 676 34.24 33.21 29.03
CA ARG A 676 35.21 32.53 29.88
C ARG A 676 34.50 31.57 30.83
N ARG A 677 35.21 30.54 31.27
CA ARG A 677 34.71 29.68 32.34
C ARG A 677 34.66 30.46 33.67
N LYS A 678 33.56 30.32 34.40
CA LYS A 678 33.44 30.83 35.78
C LYS A 678 34.35 30.05 36.70
N GLY A 679 35.06 30.77 37.57
CA GLY A 679 35.77 30.19 38.70
C GLY A 679 34.79 29.71 39.79
N GLY A 680 35.23 28.84 40.68
CA GLY A 680 34.34 28.25 41.68
C GLY A 680 33.62 29.27 42.59
N GLY A 681 34.23 30.42 42.88
CA GLY A 681 33.56 31.50 43.63
C GLY A 681 32.41 32.16 42.87
N GLU A 682 32.52 32.28 41.54
CA GLU A 682 31.48 32.84 40.67
C GLU A 682 30.32 31.87 40.44
N LEU A 683 30.53 30.59 40.73
CA LEU A 683 29.51 29.53 40.75
C LEU A 683 28.77 29.43 42.10
N GLY A 684 29.12 30.28 43.08
CA GLY A 684 28.56 30.22 44.43
C GLY A 684 29.06 29.03 45.26
N LEU A 685 30.17 28.38 44.87
CA LEU A 685 30.75 27.25 45.62
C LEU A 685 31.48 27.73 46.88
N THR A 686 31.46 26.92 47.94
CA THR A 686 32.30 27.16 49.12
C THR A 686 33.79 26.98 48.79
N SER A 687 34.68 27.45 49.67
CA SER A 687 36.13 27.36 49.50
C SER A 687 36.61 25.92 49.20
N GLU A 688 35.99 24.93 49.85
CA GLU A 688 36.32 23.51 49.70
C GLU A 688 35.88 22.97 48.33
N TYR A 689 34.61 23.20 47.94
CA TYR A 689 34.08 22.74 46.64
C TYR A 689 34.71 23.49 45.46
N SER A 690 35.07 24.76 45.63
CA SER A 690 35.78 25.54 44.61
C SER A 690 37.14 24.92 44.27
N LYS A 691 37.93 24.50 45.28
CA LYS A 691 39.20 23.80 45.06
C LYS A 691 39.03 22.48 44.31
N ILE A 692 37.98 21.73 44.62
CA ILE A 692 37.72 20.44 43.98
C ILE A 692 37.28 20.64 42.53
N TYR A 693 36.37 21.60 42.28
CA TYR A 693 35.95 21.98 40.94
C TYR A 693 37.14 22.39 40.06
N GLU A 694 38.02 23.26 40.55
CA GLU A 694 39.22 23.68 39.80
C GLU A 694 40.19 22.52 39.54
N ALA A 695 40.33 21.59 40.50
CA ALA A 695 41.14 20.39 40.30
C ALA A 695 40.52 19.39 39.32
N SER A 696 39.19 19.38 39.15
CA SER A 696 38.49 18.48 38.25
C SER A 696 38.48 18.91 36.79
N ILE A 697 38.82 20.16 36.46
CA ILE A 697 38.73 20.71 35.09
C ILE A 697 39.49 19.88 34.05
N GLY A 698 40.72 19.45 34.37
CA GLY A 698 41.49 18.61 33.45
C GLY A 698 40.81 17.26 33.18
N ALA A 699 40.32 16.60 34.24
CA ALA A 699 39.60 15.34 34.11
C ALA A 699 38.23 15.50 33.43
N LEU A 700 37.57 16.65 33.61
CA LEU A 700 36.33 16.99 32.92
C LEU A 700 36.57 17.09 31.41
N ALA A 701 37.60 17.82 31.01
CA ALA A 701 37.95 17.99 29.59
C ALA A 701 38.30 16.67 28.89
N ASP A 702 38.88 15.70 29.61
CA ASP A 702 39.23 14.39 29.05
C ASP A 702 38.02 13.44 28.90
N GLU A 703 36.89 13.71 29.55
CA GLU A 703 35.68 12.87 29.52
C GLU A 703 34.49 13.60 28.87
N GLN A 704 34.25 13.32 27.59
CA GLN A 704 33.23 13.99 26.77
C GLN A 704 31.82 13.88 27.36
N ALA A 705 31.43 12.71 27.88
CA ALA A 705 30.08 12.52 28.41
C ALA A 705 29.83 13.41 29.63
N LEU A 706 30.84 13.57 30.48
CA LEU A 706 30.77 14.41 31.67
C LEU A 706 30.82 15.91 31.29
N THR A 707 31.67 16.29 30.33
CA THR A 707 31.69 17.66 29.78
C THR A 707 30.33 18.06 29.22
N SER A 708 29.70 17.21 28.39
CA SER A 708 28.36 17.47 27.86
C SER A 708 27.31 17.60 28.96
N ALA A 709 27.37 16.77 30.00
CA ALA A 709 26.44 16.84 31.12
C ALA A 709 26.58 18.14 31.94
N VAL A 710 27.82 18.59 32.20
CA VAL A 710 28.09 19.84 32.92
C VAL A 710 27.71 21.06 32.07
N ASN A 711 28.01 21.04 30.76
CA ASN A 711 27.64 22.11 29.83
C ASN A 711 26.13 22.17 29.53
N ALA A 712 25.34 21.17 29.91
CA ALA A 712 23.89 21.23 29.81
C ALA A 712 23.24 22.05 30.94
N LEU A 713 23.98 22.35 32.02
CA LEU A 713 23.45 23.01 33.22
C LEU A 713 23.30 24.52 32.99
N ARG A 714 22.08 25.05 33.14
CA ARG A 714 21.71 26.44 32.82
C ARG A 714 21.46 27.31 34.05
N ASP A 715 21.53 26.75 35.25
CA ASP A 715 21.30 27.48 36.50
C ASP A 715 22.30 27.12 37.62
N GLU A 716 22.42 28.03 38.58
CA GLU A 716 23.34 27.92 39.72
C GLU A 716 23.09 26.66 40.56
N ALA A 717 21.82 26.37 40.87
CA ALA A 717 21.48 25.27 41.76
C ALA A 717 21.85 23.92 41.14
N SER A 718 21.61 23.77 39.84
CA SER A 718 21.97 22.58 39.07
C SER A 718 23.49 22.36 39.02
N VAL A 719 24.28 23.42 38.79
CA VAL A 719 25.75 23.33 38.81
C VAL A 719 26.27 22.99 40.20
N GLN A 720 25.77 23.65 41.25
CA GLN A 720 26.17 23.35 42.63
C GLN A 720 25.81 21.91 43.04
N ALA A 721 24.67 21.39 42.59
CA ALA A 721 24.26 20.02 42.83
C ALA A 721 25.19 19.03 42.11
N ALA A 722 25.54 19.27 40.85
CA ALA A 722 26.46 18.44 40.08
C ALA A 722 27.85 18.38 40.73
N VAL A 723 28.40 19.52 41.16
CA VAL A 723 29.72 19.58 41.83
C VAL A 723 29.73 18.76 43.13
N ARG A 724 28.65 18.79 43.93
CA ARG A 724 28.53 17.97 45.16
C ARG A 724 28.44 16.47 44.87
N GLN A 725 27.94 16.06 43.71
CA GLN A 725 27.91 14.65 43.33
C GLN A 725 29.29 14.14 42.85
N MET A 726 30.14 15.04 42.34
CA MET A 726 31.51 14.70 41.91
C MET A 726 32.49 14.57 43.10
N THR A 727 32.12 15.01 44.29
CA THR A 727 32.97 14.88 45.48
C THR A 727 32.79 13.52 46.15
N PRO A 728 33.87 12.75 46.41
CA PRO A 728 33.78 11.51 47.18
C PRO A 728 33.31 11.79 48.60
N THR A 729 32.34 11.01 49.07
CA THR A 729 31.76 11.06 50.43
C THR A 729 32.75 10.65 51.51
#